data_AF-A0A1F4A0E1-F1
#
_entry.id   AF-A0A1F4A0E1-F1
#
_cell.length_a   1.000
_cell.length_b   1.000
_cell.length_c   1.000
_cell.angle_alpha   90.00
_cell.angle_beta   90.00
_cell.angle_gamma   90.00
#
_symmetry.space_group_name_H-M   'P 1'
#
loop_
_entity.id
_entity.type
_entity.pdbx_description
1 polymer ?
#
loop_
_entity_poly.entity_id
_entity_poly.type
_entity_poly.pdbx_seq_one_letter_code
_entity_poly.pdbx_strand_id
1 'polypeptide(L)'
;MGARGGNAWLRWIGIAIAVALVSRPLWRMLADVWQADIPTLFNSEPGALSEGRRRFGSATALALIIAALGWFAAGPLRSSRTWLAAALQRPAGPRAGILSGLALAAGFVLSITELHRFDLGGSGLSDSGAALVVAVIAKVALTGFWALCSVSLGNFALNRIGGASKPALQAPLRQTILSFFLGASLYGWLGAGLALVERLSVWSVLAMTLPALLFAPAAIFRILSSQTPTAKVEMPHRGSALVLFLQWLSLVLAAYLLLVRVVDPAPNDGDLWEHYLHYYSEVGATGSSIPSGVWYHFFLSKGAGLFLMSAATGGALTVPTVSYGFALATAAVVFDLLRVLTRRPAWAWFGCVLVLGLYATDQASGLFFKHHASFSGYAMFTLWAAALVLPRCSPRQAPAIATYVCLAYAGFHFLVPSALLLGALLGHAALLAAKRAPVAATVWAGVAVGAGAVFSLATNHAVTGLLNDVPIWLFWPIADQERFAARFGTSGLLFFLAERHGLGLFDGSVPFFEPAFRWAYLSSFFPGIVFALAMAGFVLNSLRRGRTHMAGALNPVMFAIFSLAAVTFAFAWFVRAPSTARLLVYAGILVLMVGVVATRAALSLLAGGRPGRLIAGAAIVIFGIRACVSAFFANPTFGSALSHAAGEKSVARMLVTAAKLSGNEEILHFLTSVRERIGGDAVVWAITHFPGPHYFSPLPGLRSEPSYSLGSRMDELVFGPADRAAEALKRQGITYLYLDLIPEIEGPLFSAIAFSSLFQPGELERHFTVSLREGNQFLLTWRISAADPPLPEELGRILELRRSGALSFTAESGFQSLVTSCLARLGGRRTGTDPSTSRCENASDAARDLARAVRDRMFAGVRVQANRDALEQIAAAIDTGLADDFLQYGSASVLDRQWLLERLSLRLSREAERRFGADLAKVLTRATDRIHFARMYASPERLHVLANSARRVMKRGVLPE
;
A
#
# COMPACT_ATOMS: atom_id res chain seq x y z
N MET A 1 -60.05 -11.69 -17.99
CA MET A 1 -58.94 -11.20 -18.83
C MET A 1 -58.76 -9.72 -18.56
N GLY A 2 -57.60 -9.28 -18.03
CA GLY A 2 -57.34 -7.88 -17.70
C GLY A 2 -56.11 -7.71 -16.80
N ALA A 3 -55.23 -6.77 -17.16
CA ALA A 3 -54.13 -6.23 -16.35
C ALA A 3 -52.87 -7.10 -16.08
N ARG A 4 -52.29 -7.79 -17.07
CA ARG A 4 -50.90 -8.30 -17.00
C ARG A 4 -49.88 -7.65 -17.95
N GLY A 5 -50.29 -6.68 -18.79
CA GLY A 5 -49.43 -6.07 -19.82
C GLY A 5 -48.64 -4.81 -19.43
N GLY A 6 -49.03 -4.08 -18.39
CA GLY A 6 -48.54 -2.70 -18.16
C GLY A 6 -47.11 -2.53 -17.64
N ASN A 7 -46.42 -3.59 -17.21
CA ASN A 7 -45.13 -3.49 -16.52
C ASN A 7 -43.90 -3.80 -17.39
N ALA A 8 -44.08 -4.21 -18.65
CA ALA A 8 -42.95 -4.48 -19.54
C ALA A 8 -42.30 -3.18 -20.02
N TRP A 9 -43.10 -2.19 -20.42
CA TRP A 9 -42.58 -0.95 -21.00
C TRP A 9 -41.87 -0.06 -19.97
N LEU A 10 -42.38 0.05 -18.74
CA LEU A 10 -41.72 0.79 -17.63
C LEU A 10 -40.37 0.18 -17.23
N ARG A 11 -40.21 -1.15 -17.37
CA ARG A 11 -38.91 -1.82 -17.17
C ARG A 11 -37.94 -1.48 -18.29
N TRP A 12 -38.42 -1.43 -19.54
CA TRP A 12 -37.61 -1.03 -20.69
C TRP A 12 -37.22 0.44 -20.64
N ILE A 13 -38.10 1.32 -20.16
CA ILE A 13 -37.79 2.73 -19.94
C ILE A 13 -36.80 2.92 -18.80
N GLY A 14 -36.95 2.22 -17.67
CA GLY A 14 -35.97 2.27 -16.59
C GLY A 14 -34.59 1.78 -17.04
N ILE A 15 -34.53 0.72 -17.87
CA ILE A 15 -33.30 0.23 -18.48
C ILE A 15 -32.77 1.23 -19.52
N ALA A 16 -33.62 1.79 -20.38
CA ALA A 16 -33.21 2.75 -21.41
C ALA A 16 -32.73 4.08 -20.79
N ILE A 17 -33.32 4.53 -19.68
CA ILE A 17 -32.89 5.71 -18.92
C ILE A 17 -31.59 5.41 -18.17
N ALA A 18 -31.45 4.26 -17.53
CA ALA A 18 -30.19 3.87 -16.89
C ALA A 18 -29.06 3.70 -17.92
N VAL A 19 -29.36 3.08 -19.06
CA VAL A 19 -28.45 2.98 -20.20
C VAL A 19 -28.16 4.36 -20.75
N ALA A 20 -29.13 5.25 -20.97
CA ALA A 20 -28.89 6.60 -21.48
C ALA A 20 -28.15 7.50 -20.49
N LEU A 21 -28.37 7.38 -19.18
CA LEU A 21 -27.68 8.18 -18.16
C LEU A 21 -26.24 7.73 -17.93
N VAL A 22 -25.95 6.44 -18.14
CA VAL A 22 -24.57 5.91 -18.10
C VAL A 22 -23.89 6.07 -19.45
N SER A 23 -24.63 5.87 -20.54
CA SER A 23 -24.11 5.90 -21.90
C SER A 23 -23.93 7.32 -22.40
N ARG A 24 -24.67 8.35 -21.96
CA ARG A 24 -24.47 9.71 -22.49
C ARG A 24 -23.18 10.38 -22.00
N PRO A 25 -22.73 10.23 -20.73
CA PRO A 25 -21.40 10.64 -20.30
C PRO A 25 -20.30 9.75 -20.89
N LEU A 26 -20.55 8.44 -21.01
CA LEU A 26 -19.59 7.51 -21.63
C LEU A 26 -19.45 7.76 -23.14
N TRP A 27 -20.55 8.00 -23.85
CA TRP A 27 -20.60 8.37 -25.26
C TRP A 27 -20.18 9.80 -25.49
N ARG A 28 -20.38 10.74 -24.56
CA ARG A 28 -19.72 12.06 -24.63
C ARG A 28 -18.23 11.92 -24.40
N MET A 29 -17.77 11.17 -23.41
CA MET A 29 -16.34 10.91 -23.23
C MET A 29 -15.74 10.21 -24.46
N LEU A 30 -16.40 9.20 -25.01
CA LEU A 30 -16.00 8.54 -26.25
C LEU A 30 -16.13 9.47 -27.46
N ALA A 31 -17.16 10.33 -27.53
CA ALA A 31 -17.37 11.27 -28.62
C ALA A 31 -16.46 12.49 -28.52
N ASP A 32 -16.02 12.92 -27.34
CA ASP A 32 -15.09 14.01 -27.10
C ASP A 32 -13.67 13.51 -27.41
N VAL A 33 -13.36 12.25 -27.04
CA VAL A 33 -12.17 11.52 -27.50
C VAL A 33 -12.20 11.29 -29.02
N TRP A 34 -13.38 11.11 -29.61
CA TRP A 34 -13.58 10.90 -31.06
C TRP A 34 -13.62 12.21 -31.85
N GLN A 35 -14.14 13.31 -31.29
CA GLN A 35 -14.30 14.61 -31.96
C GLN A 35 -13.08 15.51 -31.81
N ALA A 36 -12.26 15.34 -30.76
CA ALA A 36 -11.03 16.11 -30.59
C ALA A 36 -9.97 15.85 -31.70
N ASP A 37 -10.09 14.76 -32.46
CA ASP A 37 -9.02 14.29 -33.37
C ASP A 37 -9.45 14.04 -34.84
N ILE A 38 -10.71 14.28 -35.21
CA ILE A 38 -11.18 14.03 -36.60
C ILE A 38 -10.71 15.08 -37.62
N PRO A 39 -10.64 16.39 -37.30
CA PRO A 39 -10.18 17.37 -38.28
C PRO A 39 -8.70 17.19 -38.69
N THR A 40 -7.88 16.52 -37.87
CA THR A 40 -6.47 16.24 -38.15
C THR A 40 -6.25 14.93 -38.94
N LEU A 41 -7.20 13.99 -38.92
CA LEU A 41 -7.13 12.71 -39.62
C LEU A 41 -7.39 12.79 -41.13
N PHE A 42 -8.08 13.83 -41.61
CA PHE A 42 -8.38 14.00 -43.04
C PHE A 42 -7.35 14.86 -43.80
N ASN A 43 -6.37 15.44 -43.10
CA ASN A 43 -5.32 16.31 -43.69
C ASN A 43 -3.89 15.84 -43.43
N SER A 44 -3.66 14.63 -42.87
CA SER A 44 -2.31 14.18 -42.50
C SER A 44 -1.80 12.98 -43.31
N GLU A 45 -0.48 12.98 -43.52
CA GLU A 45 0.36 12.06 -44.28
C GLU A 45 0.15 10.56 -43.96
N PRO A 46 0.68 9.63 -44.80
CA PRO A 46 0.46 8.17 -44.72
C PRO A 46 0.65 7.49 -43.35
N GLY A 47 1.29 8.15 -42.38
CA GLY A 47 1.36 7.70 -40.98
C GLY A 47 0.00 7.61 -40.27
N ALA A 48 -0.99 8.43 -40.64
CA ALA A 48 -2.31 8.52 -39.97
C ALA A 48 -3.21 7.29 -40.20
N LEU A 49 -3.06 6.59 -41.32
CA LEU A 49 -3.74 5.31 -41.59
C LEU A 49 -3.24 4.18 -40.67
N SER A 50 -1.99 4.25 -40.21
CA SER A 50 -1.44 3.30 -39.23
C SER A 50 -2.01 3.55 -37.83
N GLU A 51 -2.31 4.81 -37.50
CA GLU A 51 -2.96 5.23 -36.25
C GLU A 51 -4.42 4.73 -36.21
N GLY A 52 -5.16 4.87 -37.32
CA GLY A 52 -6.53 4.37 -37.45
C GLY A 52 -6.65 2.85 -37.32
N ARG A 53 -5.70 2.08 -37.87
CA ARG A 53 -5.64 0.61 -37.67
C ARG A 53 -5.28 0.23 -36.23
N ARG A 54 -4.39 0.98 -35.58
CA ARG A 54 -4.06 0.78 -34.14
C ARG A 54 -5.28 1.01 -33.25
N ARG A 55 -6.02 2.10 -33.48
CA ARG A 55 -7.24 2.47 -32.74
C ARG A 55 -8.41 1.48 -32.97
N PHE A 56 -8.53 0.90 -34.16
CA PHE A 56 -9.48 -0.20 -34.43
C PHE A 56 -9.07 -1.49 -33.70
N GLY A 57 -7.77 -1.75 -33.57
CA GLY A 57 -7.21 -2.85 -32.80
C GLY A 57 -7.54 -2.77 -31.31
N SER A 58 -7.45 -1.59 -30.70
CA SER A 58 -7.79 -1.37 -29.28
C SER A 58 -9.29 -1.41 -29.00
N ALA A 59 -10.14 -0.94 -29.93
CA ALA A 59 -11.58 -1.16 -29.85
C ALA A 59 -11.93 -2.67 -29.93
N THR A 60 -11.21 -3.43 -30.75
CA THR A 60 -11.39 -4.88 -30.89
C THR A 60 -10.84 -5.64 -29.68
N ALA A 61 -9.68 -5.25 -29.13
CA ALA A 61 -9.12 -5.83 -27.92
C ALA A 61 -10.00 -5.54 -26.69
N LEU A 62 -10.51 -4.31 -26.55
CA LEU A 62 -11.49 -3.96 -25.54
C LEU A 62 -12.80 -4.72 -25.74
N ALA A 63 -13.28 -4.86 -26.98
CA ALA A 63 -14.44 -5.68 -27.30
C ALA A 63 -14.19 -7.16 -27.01
N LEU A 64 -12.98 -7.69 -27.19
CA LEU A 64 -12.59 -9.07 -26.88
C LEU A 64 -12.40 -9.28 -25.37
N ILE A 65 -11.88 -8.30 -24.63
CA ILE A 65 -11.79 -8.34 -23.16
C ILE A 65 -13.18 -8.20 -22.56
N ILE A 66 -14.02 -7.28 -23.05
CA ILE A 66 -15.43 -7.13 -22.66
C ILE A 66 -16.25 -8.33 -23.13
N ALA A 67 -15.95 -8.94 -24.27
CA ALA A 67 -16.60 -10.16 -24.73
C ALA A 67 -16.09 -11.38 -23.97
N ALA A 68 -14.84 -11.46 -23.54
CA ALA A 68 -14.32 -12.54 -22.70
C ALA A 68 -14.87 -12.43 -21.28
N LEU A 69 -14.82 -11.23 -20.68
CA LEU A 69 -15.43 -10.93 -19.38
C LEU A 69 -16.96 -11.02 -19.45
N GLY A 70 -17.56 -10.58 -20.54
CA GLY A 70 -18.98 -10.67 -20.85
C GLY A 70 -19.41 -12.09 -21.24
N TRP A 71 -18.54 -12.94 -21.77
CA TRP A 71 -18.82 -14.36 -21.98
C TRP A 71 -18.69 -15.12 -20.66
N PHE A 72 -17.72 -14.75 -19.81
CA PHE A 72 -17.61 -15.21 -18.42
C PHE A 72 -18.77 -14.73 -17.53
N ALA A 73 -19.41 -13.60 -17.83
CA ALA A 73 -20.41 -13.00 -16.94
C ALA A 73 -21.85 -12.94 -17.49
N ALA A 74 -22.03 -12.72 -18.78
CA ALA A 74 -23.32 -12.76 -19.50
C ALA A 74 -23.60 -14.14 -20.12
N GLY A 75 -22.57 -14.93 -20.49
CA GLY A 75 -22.73 -16.35 -20.83
C GLY A 75 -23.51 -17.12 -19.76
N PRO A 76 -23.25 -16.96 -18.45
CA PRO A 76 -24.02 -17.49 -17.32
C PRO A 76 -25.52 -17.16 -17.24
N LEU A 77 -26.02 -16.11 -17.91
CA LEU A 77 -27.30 -15.49 -17.51
C LEU A 77 -28.52 -15.79 -18.39
N ARG A 78 -28.37 -16.30 -19.63
CA ARG A 78 -29.55 -16.68 -20.46
C ARG A 78 -29.45 -18.01 -21.23
N SER A 79 -28.29 -18.44 -21.73
CA SER A 79 -28.15 -19.68 -22.53
C SER A 79 -27.25 -20.76 -21.88
N SER A 80 -26.44 -20.44 -20.88
CA SER A 80 -25.62 -21.42 -20.14
C SER A 80 -26.38 -22.17 -19.04
N ARG A 81 -27.56 -21.70 -18.62
CA ARG A 81 -28.44 -22.50 -17.75
C ARG A 81 -28.88 -23.80 -18.43
N THR A 82 -28.79 -23.88 -19.75
CA THR A 82 -28.95 -25.13 -20.49
C THR A 82 -27.60 -25.67 -20.92
N TRP A 83 -26.62 -24.87 -21.37
CA TRP A 83 -25.34 -25.43 -21.84
C TRP A 83 -24.35 -25.78 -20.72
N LEU A 84 -24.05 -24.86 -19.80
CA LEU A 84 -23.20 -25.12 -18.63
C LEU A 84 -23.94 -26.03 -17.64
N ALA A 85 -25.26 -25.87 -17.47
CA ALA A 85 -26.01 -26.83 -16.68
C ALA A 85 -26.16 -28.18 -17.39
N ALA A 86 -26.26 -28.32 -18.72
CA ALA A 86 -26.22 -29.64 -19.36
C ALA A 86 -24.81 -30.25 -19.33
N ALA A 87 -23.76 -29.43 -19.45
CA ALA A 87 -22.37 -29.83 -19.31
C ALA A 87 -21.99 -30.18 -17.85
N LEU A 88 -22.68 -29.59 -16.86
CA LEU A 88 -22.52 -29.87 -15.43
C LEU A 88 -23.59 -30.84 -14.86
N GLN A 89 -24.69 -31.11 -15.57
CA GLN A 89 -25.74 -32.07 -15.13
C GLN A 89 -25.47 -33.46 -15.67
N ARG A 90 -24.82 -33.59 -16.83
CA ARG A 90 -24.16 -34.85 -17.15
C ARG A 90 -22.89 -34.86 -16.32
N PRO A 91 -22.70 -35.78 -15.35
CA PRO A 91 -21.40 -35.96 -14.76
C PRO A 91 -20.46 -36.21 -15.93
N ALA A 92 -19.61 -35.22 -16.21
CA ALA A 92 -18.49 -35.38 -17.10
C ALA A 92 -17.81 -36.66 -16.61
N GLY A 93 -17.88 -37.73 -17.40
CA GLY A 93 -17.29 -39.01 -17.01
C GLY A 93 -15.83 -38.75 -16.59
N PRO A 94 -15.21 -39.63 -15.79
CA PRO A 94 -13.85 -39.42 -15.28
C PRO A 94 -12.86 -38.94 -16.36
N ARG A 95 -13.03 -39.41 -17.60
CA ARG A 95 -12.31 -38.93 -18.79
C ARG A 95 -12.42 -37.42 -19.06
N ALA A 96 -13.63 -36.87 -19.08
CA ALA A 96 -13.86 -35.44 -19.33
C ALA A 96 -13.35 -34.56 -18.17
N GLY A 97 -13.39 -35.07 -16.93
CA GLY A 97 -12.75 -34.43 -15.78
C GLY A 97 -11.22 -34.39 -15.93
N ILE A 98 -10.59 -35.49 -16.33
CA ILE A 98 -9.14 -35.57 -16.59
C ILE A 98 -8.73 -34.63 -17.71
N LEU A 99 -9.43 -34.64 -18.86
CA LEU A 99 -9.13 -33.74 -19.98
C LEU A 99 -9.24 -32.26 -19.59
N SER A 100 -10.26 -31.91 -18.81
CA SER A 100 -10.42 -30.54 -18.29
C SER A 100 -9.28 -30.16 -17.34
N GLY A 101 -8.86 -31.09 -16.48
CA GLY A 101 -7.73 -30.89 -15.57
C GLY A 101 -6.42 -30.70 -16.33
N LEU A 102 -6.17 -31.51 -17.37
CA LEU A 102 -5.00 -31.40 -18.25
C LEU A 102 -5.00 -30.06 -19.01
N ALA A 103 -6.15 -29.62 -19.52
CA ALA A 103 -6.27 -28.34 -20.20
C ALA A 103 -5.97 -27.15 -19.26
N LEU A 104 -6.46 -27.21 -18.01
CA LEU A 104 -6.15 -26.19 -16.99
C LEU A 104 -4.67 -26.19 -16.62
N ALA A 105 -4.07 -27.37 -16.42
CA ALA A 105 -2.65 -27.52 -16.15
C ALA A 105 -1.78 -26.97 -17.29
N ALA A 106 -2.12 -27.30 -18.54
CA ALA A 106 -1.45 -26.77 -19.73
C ALA A 106 -1.60 -25.25 -19.84
N GLY A 107 -2.81 -24.71 -19.64
CA GLY A 107 -3.05 -23.27 -19.66
C GLY A 107 -2.26 -22.51 -18.59
N PHE A 108 -2.09 -23.10 -17.40
CA PHE A 108 -1.27 -22.54 -16.33
C PHE A 108 0.21 -22.52 -16.69
N VAL A 109 0.75 -23.64 -17.18
CA VAL A 109 2.16 -23.73 -17.64
C VAL A 109 2.42 -22.75 -18.78
N LEU A 110 1.52 -22.65 -19.75
CA LEU A 110 1.62 -21.69 -20.85
C LEU A 110 1.61 -20.25 -20.33
N SER A 111 0.73 -19.92 -19.38
CA SER A 111 0.67 -18.57 -18.80
C SER A 111 1.99 -18.20 -18.11
N ILE A 112 2.57 -19.12 -17.34
CA ILE A 112 3.88 -18.94 -16.69
C ILE A 112 4.98 -18.76 -17.74
N THR A 113 4.99 -19.63 -18.75
CA THR A 113 6.01 -19.59 -19.82
C THR A 113 5.99 -18.27 -20.56
N GLU A 114 4.80 -17.76 -20.92
CA GLU A 114 4.66 -16.47 -21.60
C GLU A 114 5.08 -15.29 -20.71
N LEU A 115 4.75 -15.33 -19.41
CA LEU A 115 5.16 -14.28 -18.46
C LEU A 115 6.68 -14.24 -18.26
N HIS A 116 7.34 -15.40 -18.16
CA HIS A 116 8.80 -15.51 -18.09
C HIS A 116 9.48 -15.09 -19.38
N ARG A 117 8.90 -15.45 -20.54
CA ARG A 117 9.43 -15.06 -21.85
C ARG A 117 9.38 -13.55 -22.07
N PHE A 118 8.30 -12.91 -21.66
CA PHE A 118 8.12 -11.47 -21.85
C PHE A 118 8.98 -10.67 -20.86
N ASP A 119 9.27 -11.20 -19.67
CA ASP A 119 9.99 -10.49 -18.59
C ASP A 119 9.53 -9.03 -18.45
N LEU A 120 8.34 -8.85 -17.86
CA LEU A 120 7.68 -7.54 -17.71
C LEU A 120 8.52 -6.50 -16.90
N GLY A 121 9.59 -6.92 -16.23
CA GLY A 121 10.50 -6.05 -15.46
C GLY A 121 11.87 -5.82 -16.11
N GLY A 122 12.21 -6.56 -17.17
CA GLY A 122 13.51 -6.48 -17.84
C GLY A 122 13.36 -6.27 -19.34
N SER A 123 13.68 -7.27 -20.15
CA SER A 123 13.80 -7.09 -21.60
C SER A 123 12.50 -6.69 -22.31
N GLY A 124 11.33 -7.13 -21.83
CA GLY A 124 10.04 -6.77 -22.44
C GLY A 124 9.45 -5.46 -21.92
N LEU A 125 10.20 -4.66 -21.15
CA LEU A 125 9.70 -3.40 -20.63
C LEU A 125 9.22 -2.44 -21.74
N SER A 126 9.95 -2.42 -22.86
CA SER A 126 9.66 -1.57 -24.01
C SER A 126 8.71 -2.22 -25.03
N ASP A 127 8.40 -3.51 -24.88
CA ASP A 127 7.58 -4.26 -25.82
C ASP A 127 6.11 -3.78 -25.80
N SER A 128 5.51 -3.79 -27.00
CA SER A 128 4.12 -3.41 -27.23
C SER A 128 3.46 -4.32 -28.27
N GLY A 129 2.17 -4.13 -28.54
CA GLY A 129 1.41 -4.87 -29.52
C GLY A 129 0.97 -6.25 -29.03
N ALA A 130 0.94 -7.22 -29.93
CA ALA A 130 0.35 -8.53 -29.67
C ALA A 130 1.09 -9.32 -28.57
N ALA A 131 2.41 -9.22 -28.49
CA ALA A 131 3.20 -9.91 -27.46
C ALA A 131 2.80 -9.44 -26.05
N LEU A 132 2.66 -8.12 -25.87
CA LEU A 132 2.19 -7.55 -24.60
C LEU A 132 0.75 -7.98 -24.29
N VAL A 133 -0.14 -8.00 -25.28
CA VAL A 133 -1.51 -8.49 -25.10
C VAL A 133 -1.52 -9.93 -24.61
N VAL A 134 -0.69 -10.81 -25.17
CA VAL A 134 -0.54 -12.20 -24.73
C VAL A 134 -0.04 -12.27 -23.29
N ALA A 135 0.97 -11.47 -22.92
CA ALA A 135 1.48 -11.40 -21.55
C ALA A 135 0.41 -10.90 -20.56
N VAL A 136 -0.38 -9.89 -20.94
CA VAL A 136 -1.52 -9.39 -20.14
C VAL A 136 -2.59 -10.47 -19.99
N ILE A 137 -2.92 -11.21 -21.04
CA ILE A 137 -3.88 -12.33 -20.98
C ILE A 137 -3.36 -13.41 -20.04
N ALA A 138 -2.08 -13.79 -20.15
CA ALA A 138 -1.45 -14.76 -19.27
C ALA A 138 -1.51 -14.31 -17.79
N LYS A 139 -1.23 -13.03 -17.51
CA LYS A 139 -1.35 -12.43 -16.17
C LYS A 139 -2.78 -12.48 -15.64
N VAL A 140 -3.76 -12.14 -16.47
CA VAL A 140 -5.18 -12.21 -16.08
C VAL A 140 -5.61 -13.66 -15.81
N ALA A 141 -5.21 -14.60 -16.68
CA ALA A 141 -5.48 -16.02 -16.52
C ALA A 141 -4.89 -16.57 -15.21
N LEU A 142 -3.67 -16.14 -14.86
CA LEU A 142 -2.99 -16.49 -13.60
C LEU A 142 -3.84 -16.16 -12.37
N THR A 143 -4.61 -15.07 -12.39
CA THR A 143 -5.55 -14.76 -11.31
C THR A 143 -6.63 -15.83 -11.17
N GLY A 144 -7.21 -16.25 -12.30
CA GLY A 144 -8.21 -17.32 -12.33
C GLY A 144 -7.64 -18.63 -11.79
N PHE A 145 -6.41 -18.97 -12.17
CA PHE A 145 -5.72 -20.17 -11.68
C PHE A 145 -5.47 -20.11 -10.18
N TRP A 146 -4.98 -19.00 -9.62
CA TRP A 146 -4.77 -18.89 -8.17
C TRP A 146 -6.06 -19.07 -7.37
N ALA A 147 -7.15 -18.44 -7.81
CA ALA A 147 -8.46 -18.60 -7.16
C ALA A 147 -8.97 -20.04 -7.26
N LEU A 148 -8.83 -20.65 -8.44
CA LEU A 148 -9.25 -22.02 -8.71
C LEU A 148 -8.47 -23.04 -7.87
N CYS A 149 -7.14 -22.91 -7.83
CA CYS A 149 -6.25 -23.74 -7.04
C CYS A 149 -6.58 -23.64 -5.55
N SER A 150 -6.82 -22.42 -5.06
CA SER A 150 -7.21 -22.18 -3.66
C SER A 150 -8.53 -22.89 -3.33
N VAL A 151 -9.58 -22.72 -4.13
CA VAL A 151 -10.85 -23.43 -3.92
C VAL A 151 -10.67 -24.95 -4.00
N SER A 152 -9.88 -25.45 -4.95
CA SER A 152 -9.72 -26.88 -5.19
C SER A 152 -8.95 -27.57 -4.07
N LEU A 153 -7.82 -27.00 -3.67
CA LEU A 153 -6.99 -27.51 -2.58
C LEU A 153 -7.74 -27.44 -1.24
N GLY A 154 -8.42 -26.33 -0.95
CA GLY A 154 -9.20 -26.20 0.28
C GLY A 154 -10.38 -27.17 0.32
N ASN A 155 -11.10 -27.37 -0.79
CA ASN A 155 -12.18 -28.34 -0.85
C ASN A 155 -11.64 -29.77 -0.69
N PHE A 156 -10.49 -30.10 -1.27
CA PHE A 156 -9.82 -31.38 -1.04
C PHE A 156 -9.48 -31.58 0.44
N ALA A 157 -8.85 -30.60 1.09
CA ALA A 157 -8.50 -30.64 2.50
C ALA A 157 -9.73 -30.79 3.40
N LEU A 158 -10.79 -30.00 3.16
CA LEU A 158 -12.06 -30.10 3.90
C LEU A 158 -12.66 -31.51 3.86
N ASN A 159 -12.64 -32.15 2.69
CA ASN A 159 -13.16 -33.51 2.54
C ASN A 159 -12.32 -34.56 3.28
N ARG A 160 -11.01 -34.33 3.42
CA ARG A 160 -10.11 -35.22 4.18
C ARG A 160 -10.25 -35.07 5.69
N ILE A 161 -10.52 -33.86 6.18
CA ILE A 161 -10.55 -33.57 7.63
C ILE A 161 -11.81 -34.15 8.32
N GLY A 162 -12.94 -34.35 7.64
CA GLY A 162 -14.13 -34.83 8.34
C GLY A 162 -15.31 -35.24 7.49
N GLY A 163 -15.08 -36.20 6.57
CA GLY A 163 -16.08 -37.03 5.86
C GLY A 163 -17.50 -36.46 5.75
N ALA A 164 -17.90 -36.03 4.55
CA ALA A 164 -19.21 -35.47 4.18
C ALA A 164 -19.75 -34.40 5.16
N SER A 165 -19.57 -33.13 4.79
CA SER A 165 -20.00 -31.96 5.55
C SER A 165 -21.49 -31.99 5.95
N LYS A 166 -21.78 -31.56 7.19
CA LYS A 166 -23.14 -31.36 7.72
C LYS A 166 -23.98 -30.41 6.83
N PRO A 167 -25.32 -30.50 6.89
CA PRO A 167 -26.26 -29.64 6.14
C PRO A 167 -26.00 -28.13 6.24
N ALA A 168 -25.44 -27.66 7.35
CA ALA A 168 -25.23 -26.25 7.63
C ALA A 168 -24.28 -25.52 6.64
N LEU A 169 -23.42 -26.25 5.93
CA LEU A 169 -22.52 -25.72 4.89
C LEU A 169 -22.94 -26.08 3.46
N GLN A 170 -24.11 -26.71 3.26
CA GLN A 170 -24.56 -27.14 1.93
C GLN A 170 -24.80 -25.98 0.95
N ALA A 171 -24.78 -24.72 1.39
CA ALA A 171 -24.83 -23.59 0.47
C ALA A 171 -23.50 -23.48 -0.32
N PRO A 172 -23.51 -23.60 -1.66
CA PRO A 172 -22.29 -23.61 -2.47
C PRO A 172 -21.38 -22.42 -2.21
N LEU A 173 -21.96 -21.23 -2.04
CA LEU A 173 -21.20 -20.01 -1.72
C LEU A 173 -20.37 -20.15 -0.44
N ARG A 174 -20.92 -20.73 0.61
CA ARG A 174 -20.22 -20.88 1.90
C ARG A 174 -19.10 -21.91 1.79
N GLN A 175 -19.35 -23.00 1.06
CA GLN A 175 -18.33 -23.98 0.76
C GLN A 175 -17.20 -23.38 -0.08
N THR A 176 -17.52 -22.56 -1.09
CA THR A 176 -16.52 -21.85 -1.91
C THR A 176 -15.69 -20.88 -1.07
N ILE A 177 -16.32 -20.07 -0.21
CA ILE A 177 -15.61 -19.14 0.68
C ILE A 177 -14.63 -19.92 1.58
N LEU A 178 -15.13 -20.92 2.31
CA LEU A 178 -14.30 -21.71 3.22
C LEU A 178 -13.17 -22.43 2.48
N SER A 179 -13.46 -23.00 1.31
CA SER A 179 -12.46 -23.69 0.50
C SER A 179 -11.41 -22.72 -0.03
N PHE A 180 -11.81 -21.55 -0.54
CA PHE A 180 -10.87 -20.52 -1.01
C PHE A 180 -9.90 -20.12 0.10
N PHE A 181 -10.39 -19.70 1.26
CA PHE A 181 -9.53 -19.25 2.35
C PHE A 181 -8.64 -20.37 2.91
N LEU A 182 -9.17 -21.60 3.01
CA LEU A 182 -8.36 -22.74 3.44
C LEU A 182 -7.25 -23.05 2.45
N GLY A 183 -7.54 -23.16 1.15
CA GLY A 183 -6.52 -23.43 0.16
C GLY A 183 -5.51 -22.29 0.02
N ALA A 184 -5.96 -21.03 0.09
CA ALA A 184 -5.07 -19.87 0.10
C ALA A 184 -4.14 -19.87 1.32
N SER A 185 -4.62 -20.32 2.49
CA SER A 185 -3.80 -20.48 3.70
C SER A 185 -2.80 -21.61 3.56
N LEU A 186 -3.19 -22.75 2.96
CA LEU A 186 -2.29 -23.87 2.71
C LEU A 186 -1.19 -23.50 1.71
N TYR A 187 -1.54 -22.84 0.60
CA TYR A 187 -0.54 -22.29 -0.32
C TYR A 187 0.33 -21.23 0.34
N GLY A 188 -0.27 -20.38 1.17
CA GLY A 188 0.46 -19.39 1.97
C GLY A 188 1.52 -20.02 2.86
N TRP A 189 1.17 -21.06 3.61
CA TRP A 189 2.12 -21.81 4.44
C TRP A 189 3.21 -22.47 3.61
N LEU A 190 2.85 -23.14 2.51
CA LEU A 190 3.81 -23.85 1.67
C LEU A 190 4.78 -22.89 0.97
N GLY A 191 4.28 -21.79 0.39
CA GLY A 191 5.10 -20.78 -0.25
C GLY A 191 6.03 -20.06 0.73
N ALA A 192 5.54 -19.72 1.92
CA ALA A 192 6.36 -19.12 2.96
C ALA A 192 7.43 -20.11 3.46
N GLY A 193 7.04 -21.37 3.70
CA GLY A 193 7.96 -22.43 4.11
C GLY A 193 9.08 -22.65 3.10
N LEU A 194 8.74 -22.76 1.81
CA LEU A 194 9.72 -22.90 0.73
C LEU A 194 10.68 -21.71 0.64
N ALA A 195 10.17 -20.48 0.79
CA ALA A 195 11.00 -19.28 0.80
C ALA A 195 11.93 -19.24 2.03
N LEU A 196 11.46 -19.67 3.21
CA LEU A 196 12.27 -19.71 4.43
C LEU A 196 13.41 -20.75 4.36
N VAL A 197 13.25 -21.80 3.55
CA VAL A 197 14.29 -22.84 3.33
C VAL A 197 15.04 -22.67 2.01
N GLU A 198 14.92 -21.52 1.36
CA GLU A 198 15.66 -21.17 0.12
C GLU A 198 15.35 -22.12 -1.07
N ARG A 199 14.12 -22.65 -1.14
CA ARG A 199 13.66 -23.60 -2.17
C ARG A 199 12.49 -23.09 -3.00
N LEU A 200 12.09 -21.83 -2.86
CA LEU A 200 11.02 -21.28 -3.68
C LEU A 200 11.51 -21.08 -5.11
N SER A 201 10.96 -21.81 -6.06
CA SER A 201 11.28 -21.68 -7.49
C SER A 201 10.02 -21.86 -8.32
N VAL A 202 10.07 -21.47 -9.60
CA VAL A 202 8.99 -21.77 -10.54
C VAL A 202 8.66 -23.27 -10.57
N TRP A 203 9.67 -24.13 -10.46
CA TRP A 203 9.52 -25.58 -10.45
C TRP A 203 8.82 -26.11 -9.20
N SER A 204 9.17 -25.60 -8.01
CA SER A 204 8.47 -25.98 -6.78
C SER A 204 7.01 -25.53 -6.82
N VAL A 205 6.74 -24.33 -7.38
CA VAL A 205 5.37 -23.84 -7.57
C VAL A 205 4.59 -24.73 -8.53
N LEU A 206 5.17 -25.11 -9.67
CA LEU A 206 4.55 -26.04 -10.63
C LEU A 206 4.25 -27.39 -9.99
N ALA A 207 5.22 -27.98 -9.29
CA ALA A 207 5.06 -29.28 -8.62
C ALA A 207 3.91 -29.28 -7.61
N MET A 208 3.68 -28.18 -6.90
CA MET A 208 2.58 -28.04 -5.95
C MET A 208 1.24 -27.73 -6.61
N THR A 209 1.24 -26.94 -7.68
CA THR A 209 0.01 -26.36 -8.25
C THR A 209 -0.61 -27.24 -9.32
N LEU A 210 0.20 -27.97 -10.09
CA LEU A 210 -0.30 -28.87 -11.14
C LEU A 210 -1.24 -29.95 -10.60
N PRO A 211 -0.93 -30.66 -9.49
CA PRO A 211 -1.88 -31.60 -8.90
C PRO A 211 -3.21 -30.94 -8.53
N ALA A 212 -3.19 -29.74 -7.95
CA ALA A 212 -4.42 -29.03 -7.59
C ALA A 212 -5.28 -28.68 -8.82
N LEU A 213 -4.66 -28.29 -9.94
CA LEU A 213 -5.35 -28.01 -11.21
C LEU A 213 -5.93 -29.28 -11.85
N LEU A 214 -5.21 -30.39 -11.82
CA LEU A 214 -5.69 -31.67 -12.35
C LEU A 214 -6.97 -32.14 -11.63
N PHE A 215 -7.06 -31.90 -10.32
CA PHE A 215 -8.25 -32.24 -9.52
C PHE A 215 -9.30 -31.13 -9.43
N ALA A 216 -9.03 -29.93 -9.96
CA ALA A 216 -9.90 -28.77 -9.84
C ALA A 216 -11.30 -28.98 -10.43
N PRO A 217 -11.48 -29.57 -11.64
CA PRO A 217 -12.80 -29.81 -12.20
C PRO A 217 -13.67 -30.68 -11.28
N ALA A 218 -13.10 -31.73 -10.68
CA ALA A 218 -13.80 -32.61 -9.77
C ALA A 218 -14.16 -31.92 -8.44
N ALA A 219 -13.34 -30.97 -7.98
CA ALA A 219 -13.63 -30.16 -6.80
C ALA A 219 -14.78 -29.17 -7.08
N ILE A 220 -14.71 -28.41 -8.16
CA ILE A 220 -15.77 -27.47 -8.56
C ILE A 220 -17.07 -28.21 -8.80
N PHE A 221 -17.04 -29.31 -9.57
CA PHE A 221 -18.22 -30.09 -9.88
C PHE A 221 -18.93 -30.56 -8.61
N ARG A 222 -18.19 -31.01 -7.59
CA ARG A 222 -18.78 -31.39 -6.29
C ARG A 222 -19.43 -30.21 -5.57
N ILE A 223 -18.81 -29.03 -5.60
CA ILE A 223 -19.40 -27.81 -4.99
C ILE A 223 -20.67 -27.37 -5.74
N LEU A 224 -20.70 -27.52 -7.06
CA LEU A 224 -21.87 -27.14 -7.87
C LEU A 224 -22.99 -28.18 -7.81
N SER A 225 -22.65 -29.47 -7.77
CA SER A 225 -23.59 -30.59 -7.71
C SER A 225 -24.14 -30.87 -6.32
N SER A 226 -23.50 -30.38 -5.25
CA SER A 226 -24.04 -30.42 -3.89
C SER A 226 -25.31 -29.57 -3.70
N GLN A 227 -25.72 -28.81 -4.73
CA GLN A 227 -27.07 -28.28 -4.82
C GLN A 227 -28.06 -29.44 -4.92
N THR A 228 -28.64 -29.83 -3.77
CA THR A 228 -29.69 -30.85 -3.74
C THR A 228 -30.80 -30.49 -4.73
N PRO A 229 -31.36 -31.46 -5.48
CA PRO A 229 -32.50 -31.23 -6.38
C PRO A 229 -33.72 -30.58 -5.70
N THR A 230 -33.81 -30.65 -4.37
CA THR A 230 -34.81 -29.94 -3.55
C THR A 230 -34.65 -28.42 -3.54
N ALA A 231 -33.46 -27.88 -3.89
CA ALA A 231 -33.27 -26.45 -4.15
C ALA A 231 -33.94 -25.96 -5.45
N LYS A 232 -34.55 -26.85 -6.25
CA LYS A 232 -35.49 -26.47 -7.33
C LYS A 232 -36.70 -25.67 -6.80
N VAL A 233 -36.96 -25.64 -5.50
CA VAL A 233 -38.19 -25.09 -4.90
C VAL A 233 -38.12 -23.61 -4.50
N GLU A 234 -36.95 -22.96 -4.42
CA GLU A 234 -36.90 -21.52 -4.09
C GLU A 234 -35.79 -20.76 -4.84
N MET A 235 -35.69 -20.92 -6.16
CA MET A 235 -35.12 -19.81 -6.93
C MET A 235 -36.17 -18.69 -6.90
N PRO A 236 -35.94 -17.58 -6.18
CA PRO A 236 -36.91 -16.50 -6.12
C PRO A 236 -37.19 -16.09 -7.55
N HIS A 237 -38.47 -16.06 -7.91
CA HIS A 237 -39.01 -15.45 -9.12
C HIS A 237 -38.06 -14.42 -9.71
N ARG A 238 -37.67 -14.59 -11.00
CA ARG A 238 -36.99 -13.60 -11.86
C ARG A 238 -36.44 -12.43 -11.03
N GLY A 239 -35.20 -12.55 -10.55
CA GLY A 239 -34.57 -11.54 -9.68
C GLY A 239 -34.97 -10.14 -10.13
N SER A 240 -35.42 -9.31 -9.18
CA SER A 240 -35.90 -7.97 -9.52
C SER A 240 -34.87 -7.26 -10.39
N ALA A 241 -35.30 -6.40 -11.32
CA ALA A 241 -34.40 -5.68 -12.22
C ALA A 241 -33.24 -4.99 -11.45
N LEU A 242 -33.52 -4.54 -10.22
CA LEU A 242 -32.52 -4.02 -9.28
C LEU A 242 -31.41 -5.00 -8.92
N VAL A 243 -31.73 -6.27 -8.63
CA VAL A 243 -30.70 -7.29 -8.32
C VAL A 243 -29.81 -7.54 -9.53
N LEU A 244 -30.39 -7.69 -10.72
CA LEU A 244 -29.64 -7.86 -11.97
C LEU A 244 -28.75 -6.65 -12.26
N PHE A 245 -29.28 -5.44 -12.05
CA PHE A 245 -28.52 -4.20 -12.20
C PHE A 245 -27.32 -4.14 -11.25
N LEU A 246 -27.50 -4.48 -9.96
CA LEU A 246 -26.40 -4.47 -8.99
C LEU A 246 -25.37 -5.57 -9.22
N GLN A 247 -25.80 -6.74 -9.73
CA GLN A 247 -24.90 -7.79 -10.20
C GLN A 247 -24.03 -7.28 -11.35
N TRP A 248 -24.65 -6.61 -12.32
CA TRP A 248 -23.94 -5.99 -13.44
C TRP A 248 -22.97 -4.91 -12.96
N LEU A 249 -23.37 -4.01 -12.05
CA LEU A 249 -22.46 -3.02 -11.47
C LEU A 249 -21.28 -3.66 -10.73
N SER A 250 -21.53 -4.72 -9.94
CA SER A 250 -20.47 -5.44 -9.23
C SER A 250 -19.47 -6.06 -10.20
N LEU A 251 -19.96 -6.63 -11.30
CA LEU A 251 -19.12 -7.17 -12.37
C LEU A 251 -18.29 -6.07 -13.05
N VAL A 252 -18.92 -4.95 -13.40
CA VAL A 252 -18.23 -3.81 -14.03
C VAL A 252 -17.11 -3.30 -13.11
N LEU A 253 -17.36 -3.18 -11.80
CA LEU A 253 -16.34 -2.80 -10.83
C LEU A 253 -15.24 -3.86 -10.68
N ALA A 254 -15.57 -5.15 -10.72
CA ALA A 254 -14.58 -6.21 -10.69
C ALA A 254 -13.67 -6.17 -11.94
N ALA A 255 -14.26 -6.00 -13.12
CA ALA A 255 -13.53 -5.83 -14.38
C ALA A 255 -12.66 -4.56 -14.37
N TYR A 256 -13.20 -3.45 -13.86
CA TYR A 256 -12.47 -2.21 -13.67
C TYR A 256 -11.27 -2.40 -12.75
N LEU A 257 -11.45 -3.05 -11.59
CA LEU A 257 -10.38 -3.40 -10.66
C LEU A 257 -9.31 -4.27 -11.31
N LEU A 258 -9.70 -5.30 -12.07
CA LEU A 258 -8.77 -6.14 -12.80
C LEU A 258 -7.90 -5.26 -13.73
N LEU A 259 -8.50 -4.33 -14.46
CA LEU A 259 -7.75 -3.44 -15.35
C LEU A 259 -6.80 -2.52 -14.58
N VAL A 260 -7.31 -1.74 -13.63
CA VAL A 260 -6.52 -0.67 -12.98
C VAL A 260 -5.63 -1.14 -11.84
N ARG A 261 -5.80 -2.38 -11.35
CA ARG A 261 -5.02 -2.92 -10.22
C ARG A 261 -4.19 -4.14 -10.56
N VAL A 262 -4.59 -4.94 -11.55
CA VAL A 262 -3.85 -6.13 -11.96
C VAL A 262 -3.13 -5.89 -13.27
N VAL A 263 -3.79 -5.32 -14.27
CA VAL A 263 -3.17 -5.09 -15.58
C VAL A 263 -2.23 -3.88 -15.54
N ASP A 264 -2.63 -2.79 -14.90
CA ASP A 264 -1.77 -1.60 -14.71
C ASP A 264 -0.46 -1.97 -13.97
N PRO A 265 0.72 -1.86 -14.62
CA PRO A 265 1.99 -2.19 -14.01
C PRO A 265 2.57 -1.03 -13.19
N ALA A 266 1.98 0.17 -13.25
CA ALA A 266 2.59 1.39 -12.73
C ALA A 266 1.62 2.20 -11.84
N PRO A 267 1.15 1.65 -10.71
CA PRO A 267 0.32 2.41 -9.80
C PRO A 267 1.12 3.55 -9.14
N ASN A 268 0.45 4.66 -8.86
CA ASN A 268 1.08 5.82 -8.21
C ASN A 268 1.17 5.62 -6.68
N ASP A 269 2.17 4.86 -6.23
CA ASP A 269 2.41 4.59 -4.80
C ASP A 269 3.91 4.48 -4.47
N GLY A 270 4.44 5.43 -3.70
CA GLY A 270 5.85 5.47 -3.32
C GLY A 270 6.34 4.23 -2.56
N ASP A 271 5.55 3.73 -1.61
CA ASP A 271 5.88 2.51 -0.84
C ASP A 271 6.09 1.30 -1.77
N LEU A 272 5.29 1.20 -2.82
CA LEU A 272 5.39 0.08 -3.76
C LEU A 272 6.78 0.06 -4.38
N TRP A 273 7.15 1.22 -4.94
CA TRP A 273 8.37 1.43 -5.69
C TRP A 273 9.59 1.29 -4.82
N GLU A 274 9.54 1.84 -3.61
CA GLU A 274 10.68 1.86 -2.71
C GLU A 274 11.10 0.45 -2.31
N HIS A 275 10.17 -0.46 -2.03
CA HIS A 275 10.53 -1.62 -1.20
C HIS A 275 9.73 -2.91 -1.43
N TYR A 276 8.45 -2.85 -1.83
CA TYR A 276 7.68 -4.09 -2.06
C TYR A 276 8.13 -4.80 -3.33
N LEU A 277 8.30 -4.07 -4.44
CA LEU A 277 8.78 -4.66 -5.69
C LEU A 277 10.20 -5.23 -5.51
N HIS A 278 11.07 -4.49 -4.83
CA HIS A 278 12.42 -4.94 -4.51
C HIS A 278 12.43 -6.25 -3.74
N TYR A 279 11.62 -6.35 -2.68
CA TYR A 279 11.50 -7.58 -1.90
C TYR A 279 11.01 -8.75 -2.75
N TYR A 280 9.93 -8.60 -3.51
CA TYR A 280 9.41 -9.71 -4.33
C TYR A 280 10.35 -10.11 -5.47
N SER A 281 11.05 -9.15 -6.07
CA SER A 281 12.07 -9.43 -7.09
C SER A 281 13.25 -10.17 -6.48
N GLU A 282 13.70 -9.80 -5.29
CA GLU A 282 14.80 -10.48 -4.59
C GLU A 282 14.41 -11.91 -4.18
N VAL A 283 13.21 -12.12 -3.62
CA VAL A 283 12.71 -13.47 -3.31
C VAL A 283 12.53 -14.30 -4.58
N GLY A 284 12.04 -13.70 -5.67
CA GLY A 284 11.89 -14.37 -6.96
C GLY A 284 13.22 -14.81 -7.56
N ALA A 285 14.26 -13.98 -7.42
CA ALA A 285 15.59 -14.24 -7.95
C ALA A 285 16.38 -15.27 -7.10
N THR A 286 16.31 -15.16 -5.78
CA THR A 286 17.08 -16.01 -4.85
C THR A 286 16.34 -17.29 -4.46
N GLY A 287 15.01 -17.31 -4.65
CA GLY A 287 14.15 -18.35 -4.11
C GLY A 287 14.07 -18.37 -2.59
N SER A 288 14.53 -17.30 -1.94
CA SER A 288 14.61 -17.19 -0.50
C SER A 288 14.00 -15.91 0.04
N SER A 289 13.33 -15.99 1.19
CA SER A 289 13.00 -14.81 2.00
C SER A 289 14.11 -14.42 2.97
N ILE A 290 15.22 -15.18 3.01
CA ILE A 290 16.29 -15.09 3.99
C ILE A 290 17.67 -15.41 3.38
N PRO A 291 18.74 -14.64 3.67
CA PRO A 291 18.72 -13.23 4.02
C PRO A 291 18.34 -12.41 2.78
N SER A 292 17.29 -11.61 2.85
CA SER A 292 17.05 -10.57 1.84
C SER A 292 17.88 -9.34 2.20
N GLY A 293 18.56 -8.76 1.21
CA GLY A 293 19.07 -7.39 1.28
C GLY A 293 17.94 -6.41 1.62
N VAL A 294 16.71 -6.70 1.18
CA VAL A 294 15.50 -5.98 1.61
C VAL A 294 15.00 -6.47 2.97
N TRP A 295 15.73 -6.11 4.02
CA TRP A 295 15.64 -6.74 5.34
C TRP A 295 14.30 -6.51 6.05
N TYR A 296 13.71 -5.32 5.98
CA TYR A 296 12.54 -5.03 6.81
C TYR A 296 11.25 -5.68 6.28
N HIS A 297 11.15 -5.94 4.97
CA HIS A 297 10.02 -6.70 4.40
C HIS A 297 10.03 -8.17 4.76
N PHE A 298 11.14 -8.69 5.28
CA PHE A 298 11.12 -9.98 5.92
C PHE A 298 10.10 -9.99 7.08
N PHE A 299 10.11 -8.97 7.94
CA PHE A 299 9.16 -8.89 9.06
C PHE A 299 7.71 -8.78 8.57
N LEU A 300 7.48 -7.96 7.54
CA LEU A 300 6.14 -7.61 7.05
C LEU A 300 5.53 -8.65 6.10
N SER A 301 6.36 -9.31 5.28
CA SER A 301 5.92 -10.03 4.08
C SER A 301 6.41 -11.47 4.00
N LYS A 302 7.23 -11.97 4.95
CA LYS A 302 7.65 -13.40 4.98
C LYS A 302 6.47 -14.37 4.94
N GLY A 303 5.37 -13.99 5.58
CA GLY A 303 4.17 -14.82 5.65
C GLY A 303 3.32 -14.80 4.39
N ALA A 304 3.63 -13.95 3.41
CA ALA A 304 2.85 -13.77 2.19
C ALA A 304 3.13 -14.86 1.15
N GLY A 305 3.16 -16.14 1.55
CA GLY A 305 3.67 -17.22 0.70
C GLY A 305 3.01 -17.34 -0.68
N LEU A 306 1.69 -17.10 -0.78
CA LEU A 306 1.00 -17.09 -2.08
C LEU A 306 1.45 -15.91 -2.98
N PHE A 307 1.80 -14.77 -2.40
CA PHE A 307 2.38 -13.63 -3.12
C PHE A 307 3.79 -13.98 -3.61
N LEU A 308 4.61 -14.62 -2.77
CA LEU A 308 5.95 -15.09 -3.14
C LEU A 308 5.87 -16.12 -4.27
N MET A 309 4.93 -17.06 -4.20
CA MET A 309 4.68 -18.02 -5.28
C MET A 309 4.27 -17.33 -6.58
N SER A 310 3.41 -16.31 -6.51
CA SER A 310 3.07 -15.51 -7.69
C SER A 310 4.31 -14.83 -8.27
N ALA A 311 5.12 -14.18 -7.43
CA ALA A 311 6.37 -13.55 -7.86
C ALA A 311 7.33 -14.55 -8.54
N ALA A 312 7.46 -15.77 -8.02
CA ALA A 312 8.27 -16.82 -8.65
C ALA A 312 7.71 -17.29 -10.01
N THR A 313 6.41 -17.15 -10.27
CA THR A 313 5.78 -17.60 -11.53
C THR A 313 5.80 -16.58 -12.66
N GLY A 314 6.02 -15.30 -12.41
CA GLY A 314 6.08 -14.30 -13.49
C GLY A 314 6.59 -12.93 -13.06
N GLY A 315 7.41 -12.88 -12.00
CA GLY A 315 8.00 -11.66 -11.47
C GLY A 315 7.08 -10.89 -10.53
N ALA A 316 7.64 -9.85 -9.91
CA ALA A 316 6.97 -9.00 -8.92
C ALA A 316 5.66 -8.37 -9.44
N LEU A 317 5.56 -8.14 -10.75
CA LEU A 317 4.35 -7.56 -11.37
C LEU A 317 3.13 -8.48 -11.36
N THR A 318 3.28 -9.78 -11.10
CA THR A 318 2.15 -10.72 -11.01
C THR A 318 1.49 -10.76 -9.64
N VAL A 319 2.13 -10.25 -8.61
CA VAL A 319 1.62 -10.25 -7.23
C VAL A 319 0.18 -9.72 -7.09
N PRO A 320 -0.25 -8.65 -7.81
CA PRO A 320 -1.64 -8.18 -7.80
C PRO A 320 -2.71 -9.22 -8.13
N THR A 321 -2.35 -10.29 -8.86
CA THR A 321 -3.29 -11.38 -9.22
C THR A 321 -3.84 -12.07 -7.97
N VAL A 322 -3.01 -12.25 -6.94
CA VAL A 322 -3.41 -12.84 -5.66
C VAL A 322 -4.34 -11.91 -4.91
N SER A 323 -3.97 -10.63 -4.79
CA SER A 323 -4.78 -9.60 -4.13
C SER A 323 -6.16 -9.44 -4.74
N TYR A 324 -6.27 -9.50 -6.07
CA TYR A 324 -7.56 -9.44 -6.74
C TYR A 324 -8.45 -10.64 -6.37
N GLY A 325 -7.88 -11.85 -6.29
CA GLY A 325 -8.60 -13.03 -5.78
C GLY A 325 -9.15 -12.81 -4.37
N PHE A 326 -8.35 -12.23 -3.45
CA PHE A 326 -8.81 -11.88 -2.10
C PHE A 326 -9.86 -10.77 -2.08
N ALA A 327 -9.77 -9.77 -2.96
CA ALA A 327 -10.79 -8.72 -3.07
C ALA A 327 -12.15 -9.30 -3.49
N LEU A 328 -12.17 -10.22 -4.46
CA LEU A 328 -13.39 -10.93 -4.87
C LEU A 328 -13.93 -11.84 -3.75
N ALA A 329 -13.05 -12.58 -3.06
CA ALA A 329 -13.44 -13.40 -1.92
C ALA A 329 -14.02 -12.54 -0.76
N THR A 330 -13.47 -11.35 -0.53
CA THR A 330 -14.00 -10.37 0.43
C THR A 330 -15.41 -9.94 0.04
N ALA A 331 -15.66 -9.61 -1.22
CA ALA A 331 -16.99 -9.26 -1.71
C ALA A 331 -17.98 -10.43 -1.54
N ALA A 332 -17.55 -11.67 -1.80
CA ALA A 332 -18.36 -12.87 -1.57
C ALA A 332 -18.73 -13.09 -0.08
N VAL A 333 -17.78 -12.83 0.82
CA VAL A 333 -18.01 -12.87 2.28
C VAL A 333 -19.03 -11.80 2.70
N VAL A 334 -18.82 -10.56 2.26
CA VAL A 334 -19.72 -9.42 2.53
C VAL A 334 -21.12 -9.71 1.99
N PHE A 335 -21.21 -10.31 0.80
CA PHE A 335 -22.49 -10.74 0.23
C PHE A 335 -23.22 -11.71 1.15
N ASP A 336 -22.58 -12.80 1.60
CA ASP A 336 -23.27 -13.79 2.44
C ASP A 336 -23.65 -13.21 3.81
N LEU A 337 -22.76 -12.42 4.44
CA LEU A 337 -23.06 -11.71 5.68
C LEU A 337 -24.26 -10.78 5.51
N LEU A 338 -24.22 -9.85 4.55
CA LEU A 338 -25.33 -8.92 4.32
C LEU A 338 -26.60 -9.63 3.87
N ARG A 339 -26.51 -10.74 3.14
CA ARG A 339 -27.69 -11.54 2.77
C ARG A 339 -28.36 -12.12 4.02
N VAL A 340 -27.59 -12.59 5.00
CA VAL A 340 -28.12 -13.04 6.29
C VAL A 340 -28.68 -11.87 7.10
N LEU A 341 -27.95 -10.77 7.20
CA LEU A 341 -28.32 -9.61 8.03
C LEU A 341 -29.57 -8.89 7.49
N THR A 342 -29.65 -8.77 6.17
CA THR A 342 -30.70 -8.02 5.49
C THR A 342 -31.81 -8.96 4.98
N ARG A 343 -31.59 -10.26 4.81
CA ARG A 343 -32.60 -11.17 4.19
C ARG A 343 -33.10 -10.68 2.81
N ARG A 344 -32.34 -9.80 2.13
CA ARG A 344 -32.70 -9.26 0.80
C ARG A 344 -31.46 -9.21 -0.10
N PRO A 345 -31.46 -9.89 -1.26
CA PRO A 345 -30.27 -9.99 -2.11
C PRO A 345 -29.83 -8.64 -2.69
N ALA A 346 -30.75 -7.69 -2.92
CA ALA A 346 -30.41 -6.37 -3.42
C ALA A 346 -29.45 -5.61 -2.48
N TRP A 347 -29.68 -5.68 -1.17
CA TRP A 347 -28.81 -5.02 -0.20
C TRP A 347 -27.44 -5.69 -0.07
N ALA A 348 -27.39 -7.02 -0.25
CA ALA A 348 -26.14 -7.76 -0.27
C ALA A 348 -25.28 -7.42 -1.50
N TRP A 349 -25.90 -7.36 -2.69
CA TRP A 349 -25.21 -6.91 -3.91
C TRP A 349 -24.81 -5.44 -3.85
N PHE A 350 -25.64 -4.58 -3.25
CA PHE A 350 -25.26 -3.19 -3.01
C PHE A 350 -24.00 -3.09 -2.13
N GLY A 351 -23.89 -3.90 -1.07
CA GLY A 351 -22.66 -4.00 -0.30
C GLY A 351 -21.46 -4.46 -1.12
N CYS A 352 -21.63 -5.38 -2.07
CA CYS A 352 -20.56 -5.79 -2.98
C CYS A 352 -20.08 -4.62 -3.86
N VAL A 353 -21.03 -3.86 -4.43
CA VAL A 353 -20.73 -2.65 -5.22
C VAL A 353 -19.92 -1.66 -4.38
N LEU A 354 -20.31 -1.41 -3.13
CA LEU A 354 -19.59 -0.49 -2.25
C LEU A 354 -18.18 -0.98 -1.90
N VAL A 355 -18.00 -2.28 -1.61
CA VAL A 355 -16.68 -2.84 -1.26
C VAL A 355 -15.74 -2.86 -2.46
N LEU A 356 -16.21 -3.27 -3.64
CA LEU A 356 -15.42 -3.21 -4.86
C LEU A 356 -15.11 -1.77 -5.26
N GLY A 357 -16.07 -0.85 -5.07
CA GLY A 357 -15.88 0.58 -5.26
C GLY A 357 -14.81 1.16 -4.33
N LEU A 358 -14.77 0.72 -3.07
CA LEU A 358 -13.75 1.15 -2.10
C LEU A 358 -12.34 0.70 -2.51
N TYR A 359 -12.20 -0.55 -2.97
CA TYR A 359 -10.94 -1.02 -3.53
C TYR A 359 -10.54 -0.24 -4.79
N ALA A 360 -11.53 0.19 -5.58
CA ALA A 360 -11.30 0.88 -6.84
C ALA A 360 -10.83 2.32 -6.63
N THR A 361 -11.40 3.05 -5.67
CA THR A 361 -11.03 4.45 -5.35
C THR A 361 -9.73 4.60 -4.58
N ASP A 362 -9.12 3.50 -4.14
CA ASP A 362 -7.91 3.49 -3.33
C ASP A 362 -6.64 3.87 -4.10
N GLN A 363 -6.52 5.13 -4.49
CA GLN A 363 -5.40 5.64 -5.29
C GLN A 363 -4.05 5.45 -4.61
N ALA A 364 -3.99 5.76 -3.32
CA ALA A 364 -2.75 6.11 -2.63
C ALA A 364 -2.01 4.95 -1.96
N SER A 365 -2.36 3.69 -2.21
CA SER A 365 -1.85 2.59 -1.37
C SER A 365 -1.30 1.38 -2.10
N GLY A 366 -1.28 1.35 -3.44
CA GLY A 366 -0.71 0.21 -4.19
C GLY A 366 -1.27 -1.13 -3.68
N LEU A 367 -2.52 -1.11 -3.19
CA LEU A 367 -3.06 -2.09 -2.24
C LEU A 367 -2.94 -3.53 -2.70
N PHE A 368 -2.93 -3.73 -4.02
CA PHE A 368 -2.90 -5.04 -4.65
C PHE A 368 -1.49 -5.61 -4.79
N PHE A 369 -0.47 -4.75 -4.92
CA PHE A 369 0.91 -5.21 -4.85
C PHE A 369 1.33 -5.51 -3.41
N LYS A 370 0.68 -4.86 -2.45
CA LYS A 370 0.84 -5.15 -1.02
C LYS A 370 -0.08 -6.30 -0.61
N HIS A 371 0.22 -6.94 0.50
CA HIS A 371 -0.63 -8.00 1.08
C HIS A 371 -1.91 -7.45 1.76
N HIS A 372 -2.20 -6.14 1.67
CA HIS A 372 -3.32 -5.49 2.37
C HIS A 372 -4.71 -5.98 1.90
N ALA A 373 -4.91 -6.26 0.62
CA ALA A 373 -6.18 -6.84 0.15
C ALA A 373 -6.42 -8.24 0.75
N SER A 374 -5.36 -9.03 0.92
CA SER A 374 -5.45 -10.33 1.59
C SER A 374 -5.76 -10.19 3.07
N PHE A 375 -5.19 -9.19 3.74
CA PHE A 375 -5.50 -8.88 5.14
C PHE A 375 -6.97 -8.51 5.32
N SER A 376 -7.53 -7.66 4.46
CA SER A 376 -8.96 -7.35 4.43
C SER A 376 -9.81 -8.61 4.27
N GLY A 377 -9.40 -9.50 3.37
CA GLY A 377 -10.06 -10.78 3.14
C GLY A 377 -10.09 -11.67 4.37
N TYR A 378 -8.95 -11.88 5.04
CA TYR A 378 -8.88 -12.68 6.26
C TYR A 378 -9.63 -12.04 7.44
N ALA A 379 -9.61 -10.72 7.57
CA ALA A 379 -10.41 -10.03 8.58
C ALA A 379 -11.91 -10.25 8.37
N MET A 380 -12.40 -10.12 7.13
CA MET A 380 -13.81 -10.39 6.81
C MET A 380 -14.16 -11.87 6.92
N PHE A 381 -13.27 -12.77 6.51
CA PHE A 381 -13.43 -14.20 6.71
C PHE A 381 -13.54 -14.56 8.20
N THR A 382 -12.73 -13.94 9.07
CA THR A 382 -12.77 -14.16 10.52
C THR A 382 -14.14 -13.77 11.08
N LEU A 383 -14.65 -12.60 10.71
CA LEU A 383 -15.99 -12.15 11.09
C LEU A 383 -17.08 -13.10 10.56
N TRP A 384 -16.96 -13.53 9.31
CA TRP A 384 -17.89 -14.45 8.67
C TRP A 384 -17.90 -15.83 9.33
N ALA A 385 -16.73 -16.40 9.60
CA ALA A 385 -16.58 -17.70 10.23
C ALA A 385 -17.12 -17.65 11.67
N ALA A 386 -16.81 -16.59 12.42
CA ALA A 386 -17.32 -16.38 13.76
C ALA A 386 -18.85 -16.20 13.81
N ALA A 387 -19.46 -15.55 12.81
CA ALA A 387 -20.89 -15.35 12.75
C ALA A 387 -21.66 -16.57 12.18
N LEU A 388 -21.10 -17.26 11.19
CA LEU A 388 -21.83 -18.22 10.36
C LEU A 388 -21.34 -19.67 10.47
N VAL A 389 -20.07 -19.91 10.78
CA VAL A 389 -19.48 -21.25 10.82
C VAL A 389 -19.34 -21.76 12.25
N LEU A 390 -18.52 -21.11 13.08
CA LEU A 390 -18.18 -21.56 14.43
C LEU A 390 -19.40 -21.79 15.35
N PRO A 391 -20.46 -20.96 15.33
CA PRO A 391 -21.63 -21.19 16.19
C PRO A 391 -22.40 -22.46 15.86
N ARG A 392 -22.18 -23.05 14.68
CA ARG A 392 -22.88 -24.24 14.18
C ARG A 392 -22.00 -25.49 14.20
N CYS A 393 -20.76 -25.36 14.64
CA CYS A 393 -19.77 -26.43 14.59
C CYS A 393 -19.19 -26.73 15.97
N SER A 394 -18.97 -28.02 16.26
CA SER A 394 -18.11 -28.39 17.37
C SER A 394 -16.63 -28.15 17.00
N PRO A 395 -15.72 -27.92 17.96
CA PRO A 395 -14.30 -27.67 17.67
C PRO A 395 -13.63 -28.74 16.80
N ARG A 396 -14.08 -30.00 16.92
CA ARG A 396 -13.55 -31.15 16.18
C ARG A 396 -14.10 -31.34 14.77
N GLN A 397 -15.09 -30.54 14.34
CA GLN A 397 -15.67 -30.69 13.00
C GLN A 397 -14.77 -30.01 11.95
N ALA A 398 -14.70 -30.60 10.75
CA ALA A 398 -13.86 -30.11 9.66
C ALA A 398 -13.96 -28.61 9.36
N PRO A 399 -15.14 -27.96 9.39
CA PRO A 399 -15.23 -26.52 9.14
C PRO A 399 -14.61 -25.66 10.24
N ALA A 400 -14.68 -26.11 11.49
CA ALA A 400 -14.03 -25.45 12.62
C ALA A 400 -12.51 -25.59 12.49
N ILE A 401 -12.03 -26.82 12.23
CA ILE A 401 -10.60 -27.09 12.00
C ILE A 401 -10.06 -26.26 10.82
N ALA A 402 -10.76 -26.24 9.69
CA ALA A 402 -10.40 -25.41 8.54
C ALA A 402 -10.32 -23.92 8.90
N THR A 403 -11.29 -23.44 9.69
CA THR A 403 -11.26 -22.07 10.20
C THR A 403 -10.02 -21.85 11.07
N TYR A 404 -9.65 -22.78 11.94
CA TYR A 404 -8.45 -22.67 12.77
C TYR A 404 -7.17 -22.62 11.94
N VAL A 405 -7.07 -23.44 10.88
CA VAL A 405 -5.92 -23.38 9.96
C VAL A 405 -5.82 -22.01 9.28
N CYS A 406 -6.93 -21.47 8.78
CA CYS A 406 -6.96 -20.13 8.19
C CYS A 406 -6.53 -19.06 9.20
N LEU A 407 -6.98 -19.18 10.44
CA LEU A 407 -6.71 -18.20 11.49
C LEU A 407 -5.27 -18.29 12.01
N ALA A 408 -4.70 -19.49 12.10
CA ALA A 408 -3.28 -19.68 12.37
C ALA A 408 -2.42 -19.08 11.27
N TYR A 409 -2.79 -19.30 9.99
CA TYR A 409 -2.11 -18.64 8.89
C TYR A 409 -2.24 -17.11 8.96
N ALA A 410 -3.46 -16.59 9.20
CA ALA A 410 -3.67 -15.15 9.33
C ALA A 410 -2.82 -14.55 10.46
N GLY A 411 -2.72 -15.23 11.62
CA GLY A 411 -1.85 -14.83 12.72
C GLY A 411 -0.37 -14.81 12.33
N PHE A 412 0.09 -15.77 11.52
CA PHE A 412 1.46 -15.81 11.02
C PHE A 412 1.76 -14.73 9.98
N HIS A 413 0.81 -14.53 9.06
CA HIS A 413 0.90 -13.63 7.93
C HIS A 413 0.77 -12.16 8.31
N PHE A 414 0.00 -11.85 9.36
CA PHE A 414 -0.26 -10.48 9.80
C PHE A 414 0.85 -9.96 10.70
N LEU A 415 1.01 -8.64 10.71
CA LEU A 415 1.79 -7.95 11.75
C LEU A 415 1.16 -8.20 13.12
N VAL A 416 1.99 -8.26 14.17
CA VAL A 416 1.55 -8.53 15.55
C VAL A 416 0.36 -7.66 15.97
N PRO A 417 0.34 -6.33 15.74
CA PRO A 417 -0.82 -5.53 16.13
C PRO A 417 -2.11 -5.90 15.38
N SER A 418 -2.00 -6.25 14.10
CA SER A 418 -3.14 -6.72 13.29
C SER A 418 -3.60 -8.11 13.74
N ALA A 419 -2.69 -8.99 14.16
CA ALA A 419 -3.03 -10.29 14.73
C ALA A 419 -3.73 -10.16 16.09
N LEU A 420 -3.30 -9.21 16.94
CA LEU A 420 -3.98 -8.87 18.19
C LEU A 420 -5.41 -8.36 17.94
N LEU A 421 -5.61 -7.56 16.89
CA LEU A 421 -6.95 -7.12 16.47
C LEU A 421 -7.84 -8.31 16.06
N LEU A 422 -7.30 -9.27 15.30
CA LEU A 422 -8.01 -10.52 14.98
C LEU A 422 -8.31 -11.36 16.23
N GLY A 423 -7.38 -11.43 17.18
CA GLY A 423 -7.58 -12.11 18.47
C GLY A 423 -8.69 -11.45 19.29
N ALA A 424 -8.69 -10.12 19.38
CA ALA A 424 -9.74 -9.35 20.03
C ALA A 424 -11.10 -9.56 19.36
N LEU A 425 -11.13 -9.67 18.03
CA LEU A 425 -12.33 -10.00 17.27
C LEU A 425 -12.94 -11.33 17.65
N LEU A 426 -12.11 -12.36 17.74
CA LEU A 426 -12.54 -13.70 18.11
C LEU A 426 -12.97 -13.76 19.57
N GLY A 427 -12.22 -13.13 20.49
CA GLY A 427 -12.62 -13.02 21.90
C GLY A 427 -13.97 -12.33 22.06
N HIS A 428 -14.20 -11.25 21.31
CA HIS A 428 -15.47 -10.54 21.32
C HIS A 428 -16.62 -11.36 20.70
N ALA A 429 -16.37 -12.01 19.56
CA ALA A 429 -17.34 -12.93 18.98
C ALA A 429 -17.65 -14.10 19.93
N ALA A 430 -16.68 -14.57 20.72
CA ALA A 430 -16.86 -15.61 21.73
C ALA A 430 -17.82 -15.14 22.84
N LEU A 431 -17.64 -13.93 23.36
CA LEU A 431 -18.52 -13.33 24.38
C LEU A 431 -19.96 -13.20 23.89
N LEU A 432 -20.14 -12.80 22.63
CA LEU A 432 -21.46 -12.68 22.01
C LEU A 432 -22.09 -14.04 21.68
N ALA A 433 -21.26 -14.99 21.28
CA ALA A 433 -21.68 -16.35 20.96
C ALA A 433 -21.86 -17.21 22.22
N ALA A 434 -21.37 -16.80 23.39
CA ALA A 434 -21.51 -17.51 24.67
C ALA A 434 -22.98 -17.78 25.07
N LYS A 435 -23.95 -17.09 24.45
CA LYS A 435 -25.38 -17.38 24.62
C LYS A 435 -25.92 -18.51 23.71
N ARG A 436 -25.20 -18.96 22.67
CA ARG A 436 -25.70 -19.87 21.62
C ARG A 436 -24.67 -20.81 20.96
N ALA A 437 -23.38 -20.67 21.20
CA ALA A 437 -22.29 -21.42 20.57
C ALA A 437 -21.47 -22.20 21.60
N PRO A 438 -20.74 -23.26 21.19
CA PRO A 438 -19.71 -23.84 22.04
C PRO A 438 -18.57 -22.81 22.18
N VAL A 439 -18.51 -22.10 23.32
CA VAL A 439 -17.45 -21.14 23.67
C VAL A 439 -16.06 -21.70 23.32
N ALA A 440 -15.87 -23.01 23.52
CA ALA A 440 -14.68 -23.75 23.14
C ALA A 440 -14.25 -23.51 21.68
N ALA A 441 -15.17 -23.50 20.71
CA ALA A 441 -14.81 -23.36 19.31
C ALA A 441 -14.22 -21.98 18.99
N THR A 442 -14.68 -20.95 19.68
CA THR A 442 -14.14 -19.59 19.51
C THR A 442 -12.86 -19.37 20.31
N VAL A 443 -12.74 -20.00 21.48
CA VAL A 443 -11.47 -20.01 22.23
C VAL A 443 -10.37 -20.66 21.39
N TRP A 444 -10.63 -21.81 20.77
CA TRP A 444 -9.69 -22.47 19.85
C TRP A 444 -9.35 -21.61 18.63
N ALA A 445 -10.29 -20.82 18.13
CA ALA A 445 -10.02 -19.83 17.08
C ALA A 445 -9.00 -18.77 17.55
N GLY A 446 -9.18 -18.23 18.76
CA GLY A 446 -8.24 -17.29 19.36
C GLY A 446 -6.86 -17.90 19.60
N VAL A 447 -6.81 -19.13 20.10
CA VAL A 447 -5.56 -19.92 20.26
C VAL A 447 -4.87 -20.10 18.92
N ALA A 448 -5.61 -20.39 17.84
CA ALA A 448 -5.04 -20.55 16.51
C ALA A 448 -4.37 -19.27 16.01
N VAL A 449 -5.04 -18.11 16.10
CA VAL A 449 -4.43 -16.80 15.75
C VAL A 449 -3.19 -16.54 16.60
N GLY A 450 -3.27 -16.76 17.91
CA GLY A 450 -2.14 -16.58 18.83
C GLY A 450 -0.95 -17.48 18.49
N ALA A 451 -1.19 -18.76 18.19
CA ALA A 451 -0.15 -19.70 17.78
C ALA A 451 0.53 -19.25 16.48
N GLY A 452 -0.24 -18.79 15.49
CA GLY A 452 0.30 -18.20 14.26
C GLY A 452 1.19 -16.99 14.52
N ALA A 453 0.73 -16.06 15.36
CA ALA A 453 1.48 -14.85 15.71
C ALA A 453 2.78 -15.18 16.48
N VAL A 454 2.71 -16.10 17.45
CA VAL A 454 3.89 -16.61 18.17
C VAL A 454 4.86 -17.27 17.22
N PHE A 455 4.38 -18.05 16.25
CA PHE A 455 5.24 -18.68 15.24
C PHE A 455 5.90 -17.64 14.33
N SER A 456 5.21 -16.56 13.97
CA SER A 456 5.78 -15.43 13.21
C SER A 456 6.90 -14.74 13.97
N LEU A 457 6.66 -14.45 15.25
CA LEU A 457 7.63 -13.85 16.17
C LEU A 457 8.85 -14.76 16.39
N ALA A 458 8.61 -16.05 16.62
CA ALA A 458 9.68 -17.03 16.80
C ALA A 458 10.53 -17.16 15.53
N THR A 459 9.90 -17.19 14.34
CA THR A 459 10.59 -17.19 13.05
C THR A 459 11.43 -15.93 12.89
N ASN A 460 10.85 -14.76 13.19
CA ASN A 460 11.57 -13.48 13.15
C ASN A 460 12.81 -13.51 14.03
N HIS A 461 12.66 -13.89 15.30
CA HIS A 461 13.75 -13.92 16.25
C HIS A 461 14.81 -14.97 15.89
N ALA A 462 14.38 -16.16 15.46
CA ALA A 462 15.31 -17.21 15.03
C ALA A 462 16.20 -16.75 13.87
N VAL A 463 15.61 -16.07 12.88
CA VAL A 463 16.28 -15.66 11.66
C VAL A 463 17.09 -14.37 11.83
N THR A 464 16.53 -13.40 12.53
CA THR A 464 17.03 -12.02 12.56
C THR A 464 17.56 -11.58 13.92
N GLY A 465 17.21 -12.30 15.00
CA GLY A 465 17.45 -11.87 16.37
C GLY A 465 16.43 -10.85 16.89
N LEU A 466 15.58 -10.28 16.02
CA LEU A 466 14.52 -9.34 16.39
C LEU A 466 13.15 -10.02 16.29
N LEU A 467 12.28 -9.81 17.29
CA LEU A 467 10.93 -10.40 17.30
C LEU A 467 10.00 -9.73 16.28
N ASN A 468 10.02 -8.39 16.20
CA ASN A 468 9.30 -7.62 15.20
C ASN A 468 9.94 -6.25 15.00
N ASP A 469 9.75 -5.67 13.83
CA ASP A 469 10.18 -4.31 13.48
C ASP A 469 9.20 -3.22 13.97
N VAL A 470 7.92 -3.55 14.16
CA VAL A 470 6.91 -2.58 14.61
C VAL A 470 6.15 -3.07 15.87
N PRO A 471 6.19 -2.32 16.99
CA PRO A 471 7.07 -1.18 17.26
C PRO A 471 8.48 -1.63 17.71
N ILE A 472 9.53 -1.18 17.04
CA ILE A 472 10.90 -1.65 17.26
C ILE A 472 11.40 -1.42 18.70
N TRP A 473 10.99 -0.33 19.34
CA TRP A 473 11.44 0.04 20.69
C TRP A 473 10.97 -0.94 21.78
N LEU A 474 9.89 -1.70 21.55
CA LEU A 474 9.45 -2.76 22.47
C LEU A 474 10.32 -4.01 22.36
N PHE A 475 10.69 -4.38 21.14
CA PHE A 475 11.37 -5.64 20.86
C PHE A 475 12.90 -5.51 20.89
N TRP A 476 13.44 -4.33 20.61
CA TRP A 476 14.87 -4.06 20.57
C TRP A 476 15.61 -4.36 21.89
N PRO A 477 15.06 -4.04 23.09
CA PRO A 477 15.72 -4.36 24.36
C PRO A 477 15.88 -5.86 24.63
N ILE A 478 15.06 -6.71 24.00
CA ILE A 478 15.07 -8.17 24.15
C ILE A 478 15.55 -8.88 22.88
N ALA A 479 16.03 -8.13 21.88
CA ALA A 479 16.55 -8.68 20.65
C ALA A 479 17.98 -9.24 20.83
N ASP A 480 18.31 -10.29 20.09
CA ASP A 480 19.69 -10.70 19.83
C ASP A 480 20.31 -9.71 18.82
N GLN A 481 20.80 -8.58 19.36
CA GLN A 481 21.34 -7.47 18.57
C GLN A 481 22.60 -7.86 17.81
N GLU A 482 23.38 -8.81 18.33
CA GLU A 482 24.57 -9.33 17.67
C GLU A 482 24.18 -10.09 16.40
N ARG A 483 23.19 -10.99 16.50
CA ARG A 483 22.64 -11.69 15.33
C ARG A 483 22.04 -10.73 14.32
N PHE A 484 21.29 -9.73 14.78
CA PHE A 484 20.70 -8.73 13.90
C PHE A 484 21.79 -7.96 13.14
N ALA A 485 22.79 -7.44 13.85
CA ALA A 485 23.91 -6.71 13.28
C ALA A 485 24.75 -7.57 12.33
N ALA A 486 24.99 -8.85 12.68
CA ALA A 486 25.71 -9.78 11.83
C ALA A 486 24.99 -10.05 10.50
N ARG A 487 23.65 -10.01 10.48
CA ARG A 487 22.85 -10.35 9.30
C ARG A 487 22.49 -9.15 8.43
N PHE A 488 22.12 -8.03 9.03
CA PHE A 488 21.61 -6.85 8.31
C PHE A 488 22.40 -5.57 8.61
N GLY A 489 23.37 -5.62 9.51
CA GLY A 489 23.96 -4.40 10.06
C GLY A 489 22.94 -3.58 10.86
N THR A 490 23.26 -2.31 11.06
CA THR A 490 22.45 -1.38 11.87
C THR A 490 21.90 -0.20 11.08
N SER A 491 22.21 -0.05 9.78
CA SER A 491 21.81 1.10 8.96
C SER A 491 20.29 1.31 8.93
N GLY A 492 19.56 0.29 8.49
CA GLY A 492 18.10 0.35 8.39
C GLY A 492 17.42 0.42 9.74
N LEU A 493 18.01 -0.20 10.78
CA LEU A 493 17.50 -0.07 12.14
C LEU A 493 17.60 1.38 12.63
N LEU A 494 18.77 2.00 12.45
CA LEU A 494 18.98 3.39 12.79
C LEU A 494 17.99 4.26 12.03
N PHE A 495 17.65 3.90 10.78
CA PHE A 495 16.61 4.61 10.06
C PHE A 495 15.27 4.65 10.82
N PHE A 496 14.77 3.50 11.24
CA PHE A 496 13.50 3.39 11.96
C PHE A 496 13.56 3.94 13.40
N LEU A 497 14.71 3.85 14.06
CA LEU A 497 14.93 4.46 15.37
C LEU A 497 14.96 6.00 15.28
N ALA A 498 15.56 6.54 14.22
CA ALA A 498 15.72 7.97 13.99
C ALA A 498 14.49 8.68 13.48
N GLU A 499 13.71 7.97 12.67
CA GLU A 499 12.42 8.44 12.20
C GLU A 499 11.45 8.69 13.36
N ARG A 500 11.83 8.34 14.61
CA ARG A 500 11.01 8.49 15.82
C ARG A 500 9.64 7.95 15.47
N HIS A 501 9.49 6.62 15.37
CA HIS A 501 8.15 6.02 15.22
C HIS A 501 7.19 6.77 16.15
N GLY A 502 6.29 7.54 15.53
CA GLY A 502 5.53 8.62 16.12
C GLY A 502 4.59 8.14 17.21
N LEU A 503 5.14 7.77 18.36
CA LEU A 503 4.52 7.92 19.65
C LEU A 503 4.87 9.29 20.22
N GLY A 504 4.99 10.30 19.34
CA GLY A 504 4.79 11.66 19.78
C GLY A 504 3.38 11.71 20.38
N LEU A 505 3.30 11.85 21.70
CA LEU A 505 2.08 12.24 22.38
C LEU A 505 1.66 13.60 21.79
N PHE A 506 0.77 13.55 20.81
CA PHE A 506 -0.15 14.59 20.33
C PHE A 506 0.37 16.02 20.12
N ASP A 507 0.34 16.45 18.85
CA ASP A 507 -0.47 17.62 18.44
C ASP A 507 -1.86 17.06 18.06
N GLY A 508 -2.94 17.58 18.65
CA GLY A 508 -4.32 17.12 18.47
C GLY A 508 -4.95 17.41 17.11
N SER A 509 -4.18 17.64 16.05
CA SER A 509 -4.70 18.09 14.78
C SER A 509 -5.56 17.04 14.04
N VAL A 510 -6.73 17.50 13.57
CA VAL A 510 -7.72 16.82 12.70
C VAL A 510 -7.18 16.32 11.33
N PRO A 511 -6.12 16.90 10.71
CA PRO A 511 -5.64 16.51 9.37
C PRO A 511 -5.19 15.06 9.22
N PHE A 512 -4.85 14.34 10.30
CA PHE A 512 -4.52 12.91 10.19
C PHE A 512 -5.74 12.07 9.82
N PHE A 513 -6.92 12.40 10.36
CA PHE A 513 -8.11 11.57 10.21
C PHE A 513 -8.76 11.70 8.84
N GLU A 514 -8.67 12.85 8.19
CA GLU A 514 -9.36 13.10 6.92
C GLU A 514 -8.83 12.22 5.76
N PRO A 515 -7.50 12.12 5.52
CA PRO A 515 -6.92 11.16 4.57
C PRO A 515 -7.08 9.71 5.03
N ALA A 516 -6.88 9.45 6.32
CA ALA A 516 -6.84 8.11 6.88
C ALA A 516 -8.22 7.41 6.83
N PHE A 517 -9.30 8.13 7.15
CA PHE A 517 -10.68 7.62 7.00
C PHE A 517 -11.17 7.65 5.56
N ARG A 518 -10.38 8.18 4.62
CA ARG A 518 -10.84 8.53 3.27
C ARG A 518 -12.15 9.27 3.38
N TRP A 519 -12.18 10.27 4.25
CA TRP A 519 -13.40 10.98 4.58
C TRP A 519 -14.06 11.50 3.31
N ALA A 520 -13.32 11.92 2.28
CA ALA A 520 -13.88 12.26 0.97
C ALA A 520 -14.71 11.13 0.32
N TYR A 521 -14.27 9.87 0.41
CA TYR A 521 -15.03 8.71 -0.07
C TYR A 521 -16.21 8.41 0.86
N LEU A 522 -15.98 8.26 2.17
CA LEU A 522 -17.05 7.94 3.12
C LEU A 522 -18.12 9.03 3.23
N SER A 523 -17.73 10.32 3.29
CA SER A 523 -18.64 11.48 3.30
C SER A 523 -19.44 11.59 2.01
N SER A 524 -18.90 11.13 0.87
CA SER A 524 -19.62 11.06 -0.41
C SER A 524 -20.75 10.04 -0.41
N PHE A 525 -20.67 8.97 0.39
CA PHE A 525 -21.71 7.91 0.46
C PHE A 525 -22.60 8.02 1.69
N PHE A 526 -22.05 8.52 2.78
CA PHE A 526 -22.71 8.74 4.04
C PHE A 526 -22.31 10.13 4.52
N PRO A 527 -23.10 11.17 4.23
CA PRO A 527 -22.95 12.43 4.97
C PRO A 527 -22.96 12.06 6.46
N GLY A 528 -21.96 12.47 7.24
CA GLY A 528 -21.78 11.98 8.62
C GLY A 528 -23.07 12.07 9.46
N ILE A 529 -23.92 13.05 9.15
CA ILE A 529 -25.26 13.24 9.70
C ILE A 529 -26.22 12.09 9.35
N VAL A 530 -26.26 11.60 8.10
CA VAL A 530 -27.12 10.46 7.71
C VAL A 530 -26.67 9.17 8.39
N PHE A 531 -25.37 8.95 8.54
CA PHE A 531 -24.84 7.80 9.28
C PHE A 531 -25.16 7.90 10.78
N ALA A 532 -24.93 9.07 11.38
CA ALA A 532 -25.25 9.34 12.78
C ALA A 532 -26.76 9.20 13.05
N LEU A 533 -27.62 9.71 12.16
CA LEU A 533 -29.07 9.58 12.27
C LEU A 533 -29.56 8.15 12.02
N ALA A 534 -28.95 7.42 11.08
CA ALA A 534 -29.26 6.01 10.86
C ALA A 534 -28.81 5.16 12.06
N MET A 535 -27.70 5.52 12.70
CA MET A 535 -27.21 4.85 13.90
C MET A 535 -28.03 5.19 15.13
N ALA A 536 -28.35 6.46 15.36
CA ALA A 536 -29.28 6.88 16.39
C ALA A 536 -30.64 6.20 16.19
N GLY A 537 -31.17 6.17 14.96
CA GLY A 537 -32.41 5.49 14.62
C GLY A 537 -32.35 3.97 14.84
N PHE A 538 -31.23 3.32 14.53
CA PHE A 538 -31.02 1.89 14.79
C PHE A 538 -30.94 1.59 16.29
N VAL A 539 -30.17 2.36 17.05
CA VAL A 539 -30.04 2.24 18.51
C VAL A 539 -31.39 2.49 19.17
N LEU A 540 -32.06 3.59 18.84
CA LEU A 540 -33.39 3.93 19.36
C LEU A 540 -34.43 2.87 19.01
N ASN A 541 -34.41 2.30 17.80
CA ASN A 541 -35.33 1.23 17.40
C ASN A 541 -35.00 -0.11 18.08
N SER A 542 -33.72 -0.40 18.32
CA SER A 542 -33.28 -1.61 19.04
C SER A 542 -33.64 -1.53 20.53
N LEU A 543 -33.53 -0.34 21.12
CA LEU A 543 -33.99 -0.04 22.49
C LEU A 543 -35.51 -0.08 22.58
N ARG A 544 -36.25 0.53 21.63
CA ARG A 544 -37.73 0.49 21.59
C ARG A 544 -38.29 -0.93 21.38
N ARG A 545 -37.62 -1.77 20.58
CA ARG A 545 -38.06 -3.14 20.27
C ARG A 545 -37.49 -4.19 21.21
N GLY A 546 -37.04 -3.81 22.42
CA GLY A 546 -36.52 -4.69 23.46
C GLY A 546 -37.43 -5.86 23.92
N ARG A 547 -38.51 -6.18 23.19
CA ARG A 547 -39.45 -7.26 23.50
C ARG A 547 -39.88 -8.17 22.33
N THR A 548 -39.55 -7.92 21.06
CA THR A 548 -40.12 -8.74 19.96
C THR A 548 -39.11 -9.18 18.87
N HIS A 549 -38.77 -10.48 18.89
CA HIS A 549 -38.25 -11.38 17.84
C HIS A 549 -37.00 -11.03 16.99
N MET A 550 -36.56 -9.77 16.86
CA MET A 550 -35.31 -9.47 16.11
C MET A 550 -34.02 -9.67 16.94
N ALA A 551 -34.14 -9.94 18.24
CA ALA A 551 -33.04 -10.05 19.19
C ALA A 551 -32.13 -11.29 19.04
N GLY A 552 -32.50 -12.29 18.23
CA GLY A 552 -31.84 -13.61 18.29
C GLY A 552 -30.46 -13.73 17.63
N ALA A 553 -30.20 -13.03 16.51
CA ALA A 553 -28.96 -13.26 15.74
C ALA A 553 -28.37 -12.00 15.08
N LEU A 554 -29.15 -10.93 14.94
CA LEU A 554 -28.73 -9.70 14.27
C LEU A 554 -27.95 -8.75 15.18
N ASN A 555 -28.28 -8.76 16.48
CA ASN A 555 -27.64 -7.90 17.48
C ASN A 555 -26.15 -8.22 17.70
N PRO A 556 -25.75 -9.51 17.82
CA PRO A 556 -24.34 -9.90 17.96
C PRO A 556 -23.45 -9.44 16.80
N VAL A 557 -23.87 -9.66 15.56
CA VAL A 557 -23.04 -9.34 14.39
C VAL A 557 -22.90 -7.83 14.23
N MET A 558 -23.98 -7.07 14.40
CA MET A 558 -23.91 -5.60 14.32
C MET A 558 -23.09 -4.99 15.45
N PHE A 559 -23.23 -5.50 16.67
CA PHE A 559 -22.41 -5.09 17.81
C PHE A 559 -20.94 -5.44 17.59
N ALA A 560 -20.62 -6.65 17.09
CA ALA A 560 -19.26 -7.04 16.76
C ALA A 560 -18.63 -6.13 15.70
N ILE A 561 -19.37 -5.77 14.65
CA ILE A 561 -18.89 -4.84 13.62
C ILE A 561 -18.65 -3.45 14.23
N PHE A 562 -19.54 -2.96 15.10
CA PHE A 562 -19.39 -1.67 15.76
C PHE A 562 -18.22 -1.65 16.75
N SER A 563 -18.12 -2.65 17.62
CA SER A 563 -16.99 -2.82 18.55
C SER A 563 -15.68 -2.95 17.81
N LEU A 564 -15.64 -3.63 16.65
CA LEU A 564 -14.45 -3.69 15.82
C LEU A 564 -14.07 -2.32 15.26
N ALA A 565 -15.04 -1.59 14.71
CA ALA A 565 -14.79 -0.24 14.21
C ALA A 565 -14.28 0.66 15.35
N ALA A 566 -14.86 0.55 16.55
CA ALA A 566 -14.45 1.31 17.73
C ALA A 566 -13.08 0.90 18.26
N VAL A 567 -12.74 -0.39 18.34
CA VAL A 567 -11.41 -0.87 18.76
C VAL A 567 -10.36 -0.49 17.73
N THR A 568 -10.67 -0.61 16.44
CA THR A 568 -9.77 -0.17 15.36
C THR A 568 -9.56 1.35 15.42
N PHE A 569 -10.63 2.11 15.69
CA PHE A 569 -10.56 3.56 15.88
C PHE A 569 -9.71 3.92 17.09
N ALA A 570 -9.95 3.30 18.25
CA ALA A 570 -9.17 3.51 19.46
C ALA A 570 -7.71 3.13 19.23
N PHE A 571 -7.44 1.99 18.60
CA PHE A 571 -6.09 1.58 18.25
C PHE A 571 -5.40 2.58 17.31
N ALA A 572 -6.07 3.02 16.24
CA ALA A 572 -5.54 4.05 15.34
C ALA A 572 -5.38 5.41 16.02
N TRP A 573 -6.20 5.70 17.03
CA TRP A 573 -6.11 6.90 17.85
C TRP A 573 -4.86 6.88 18.75
N PHE A 574 -4.56 5.73 19.37
CA PHE A 574 -3.40 5.55 20.25
C PHE A 574 -2.10 5.29 19.49
N VAL A 575 -2.16 4.58 18.36
CA VAL A 575 -1.03 4.23 17.52
C VAL A 575 -1.18 5.01 16.22
N ARG A 576 -0.69 6.26 16.17
CA ARG A 576 -0.75 7.14 14.99
C ARG A 576 0.44 6.91 14.05
N ALA A 577 0.62 5.68 13.59
CA ALA A 577 1.58 5.37 12.54
C ALA A 577 0.93 5.61 11.15
N PRO A 578 1.65 6.08 10.13
CA PRO A 578 1.14 6.10 8.75
C PRO A 578 0.65 4.72 8.28
N SER A 579 1.22 3.65 8.85
CA SER A 579 0.79 2.27 8.64
C SER A 579 -0.51 1.90 9.37
N THR A 580 -0.89 2.55 10.47
CA THR A 580 -2.19 2.31 11.14
C THR A 580 -3.35 3.03 10.48
N ALA A 581 -3.12 4.13 9.75
CA ALA A 581 -4.11 4.66 8.81
C ALA A 581 -4.57 3.58 7.81
N ARG A 582 -3.74 2.57 7.53
CA ARG A 582 -4.06 1.45 6.64
C ARG A 582 -4.98 0.41 7.30
N LEU A 583 -4.98 0.29 8.64
CA LEU A 583 -5.99 -0.48 9.38
C LEU A 583 -7.41 0.06 9.13
N LEU A 584 -7.52 1.33 8.72
CA LEU A 584 -8.80 1.96 8.41
C LEU A 584 -9.40 1.48 7.08
N VAL A 585 -8.66 0.81 6.19
CA VAL A 585 -9.27 0.11 5.04
C VAL A 585 -10.17 -1.02 5.54
N TYR A 586 -9.73 -1.76 6.56
CA TYR A 586 -10.53 -2.81 7.21
C TYR A 586 -11.74 -2.20 7.91
N ALA A 587 -11.53 -1.11 8.66
CA ALA A 587 -12.62 -0.34 9.28
C ALA A 587 -13.60 0.18 8.23
N GLY A 588 -13.14 0.61 7.06
CA GLY A 588 -13.95 1.12 5.96
C GLY A 588 -14.96 0.08 5.48
N ILE A 589 -14.54 -1.16 5.22
CA ILE A 589 -15.44 -2.25 4.81
C ILE A 589 -16.52 -2.49 5.88
N LEU A 590 -16.13 -2.48 7.15
CA LEU A 590 -17.04 -2.68 8.28
C LEU A 590 -18.04 -1.55 8.42
N VAL A 591 -17.58 -0.30 8.34
CA VAL A 591 -18.42 0.90 8.36
C VAL A 591 -19.40 0.89 7.19
N LEU A 592 -18.97 0.47 5.99
CA LEU A 592 -19.87 0.30 4.84
C LEU A 592 -20.94 -0.76 5.13
N MET A 593 -20.59 -1.89 5.73
CA MET A 593 -21.58 -2.92 6.12
C MET A 593 -22.58 -2.40 7.15
N VAL A 594 -22.11 -1.68 8.19
CA VAL A 594 -22.98 -1.03 9.18
C VAL A 594 -23.91 -0.05 8.49
N GLY A 595 -23.36 0.80 7.63
CA GLY A 595 -24.10 1.79 6.87
C GLY A 595 -25.19 1.14 6.01
N VAL A 596 -24.88 0.05 5.32
CA VAL A 596 -25.88 -0.72 4.53
C VAL A 596 -27.02 -1.24 5.41
N VAL A 597 -26.70 -1.85 6.55
CA VAL A 597 -27.72 -2.39 7.47
C VAL A 597 -28.55 -1.27 8.10
N ALA A 598 -27.90 -0.19 8.54
CA ALA A 598 -28.53 0.96 9.16
C ALA A 598 -29.45 1.69 8.19
N THR A 599 -28.99 1.98 6.97
CA THR A 599 -29.80 2.59 5.90
C THR A 599 -31.00 1.71 5.55
N ARG A 600 -30.80 0.40 5.44
CA ARG A 600 -31.89 -0.54 5.20
C ARG A 600 -32.90 -0.55 6.35
N ALA A 601 -32.45 -0.50 7.60
CA ALA A 601 -33.33 -0.42 8.77
C ALA A 601 -34.12 0.89 8.78
N ALA A 602 -33.45 2.04 8.56
CA ALA A 602 -34.06 3.36 8.50
C ALA A 602 -35.13 3.44 7.41
N LEU A 603 -34.83 3.00 6.18
CA LEU A 603 -35.80 2.98 5.09
C LEU A 603 -36.98 2.04 5.35
N SER A 604 -36.76 0.94 6.08
CA SER A 604 -37.85 0.05 6.48
C SER A 604 -38.78 0.69 7.53
N LEU A 605 -38.27 1.63 8.33
CA LEU A 605 -39.05 2.38 9.32
C LEU A 605 -39.79 3.56 8.70
N LEU A 606 -39.09 4.36 7.89
CA LEU A 606 -39.62 5.60 7.31
C LEU A 606 -40.67 5.35 6.22
N ALA A 607 -40.59 4.20 5.57
CA ALA A 607 -41.20 4.04 4.26
C ALA A 607 -41.97 2.71 4.15
N GLY A 608 -42.89 2.48 5.09
CA GLY A 608 -43.83 1.37 5.01
C GLY A 608 -44.57 1.33 3.66
N GLY A 609 -44.72 0.15 3.07
CA GLY A 609 -45.53 -0.05 1.85
C GLY A 609 -44.78 -0.02 0.52
N ARG A 610 -45.47 0.42 -0.55
CA ARG A 610 -44.91 0.54 -1.92
C ARG A 610 -43.98 1.75 -2.13
N PRO A 611 -44.31 2.98 -1.70
CA PRO A 611 -43.46 4.15 -1.96
C PRO A 611 -42.08 4.01 -1.34
N GLY A 612 -41.98 3.43 -0.14
CA GLY A 612 -40.66 3.19 0.45
C GLY A 612 -39.79 2.15 -0.21
N ARG A 613 -40.41 1.16 -0.87
CA ARG A 613 -39.65 0.23 -1.72
C ARG A 613 -39.08 0.93 -2.95
N LEU A 614 -39.80 1.90 -3.51
CA LEU A 614 -39.31 2.73 -4.62
C LEU A 614 -38.19 3.66 -4.16
N ILE A 615 -38.36 4.36 -3.04
CA ILE A 615 -37.33 5.24 -2.46
C ILE A 615 -36.06 4.44 -2.14
N ALA A 616 -36.19 3.28 -1.49
CA ALA A 616 -35.05 2.42 -1.19
C ALA A 616 -34.37 1.90 -2.46
N GLY A 617 -35.14 1.51 -3.48
CA GLY A 617 -34.60 1.10 -4.78
C GLY A 617 -33.84 2.23 -5.47
N ALA A 618 -34.43 3.43 -5.51
CA ALA A 618 -33.79 4.61 -6.08
C ALA A 618 -32.51 4.99 -5.35
N ALA A 619 -32.52 4.99 -4.00
CA ALA A 619 -31.33 5.25 -3.19
C ALA A 619 -30.20 4.25 -3.50
N ILE A 620 -30.50 2.94 -3.53
CA ILE A 620 -29.52 1.90 -3.87
C ILE A 620 -28.94 2.12 -5.28
N VAL A 621 -29.78 2.47 -6.26
CA VAL A 621 -29.32 2.75 -7.63
C VAL A 621 -28.43 4.00 -7.66
N ILE A 622 -28.87 5.11 -7.07
CA ILE A 622 -28.13 6.38 -7.05
C ILE A 622 -26.77 6.20 -6.36
N PHE A 623 -26.74 5.62 -5.16
CA PHE A 623 -25.50 5.39 -4.44
C PHE A 623 -24.61 4.35 -5.12
N GLY A 624 -25.20 3.32 -5.75
CA GLY A 624 -24.45 2.32 -6.52
C GLY A 624 -23.78 2.93 -7.74
N ILE A 625 -24.50 3.77 -8.50
CA ILE A 625 -23.95 4.52 -9.63
C ILE A 625 -22.87 5.48 -9.15
N ARG A 626 -23.12 6.24 -8.07
CA ARG A 626 -22.12 7.15 -7.49
C ARG A 626 -20.84 6.40 -7.08
N ALA A 627 -20.95 5.18 -6.53
CA ALA A 627 -19.78 4.36 -6.19
C ALA A 627 -18.97 4.01 -7.42
N CYS A 628 -19.62 3.62 -8.51
CA CYS A 628 -18.95 3.37 -9.79
C CYS A 628 -18.33 4.66 -10.35
N VAL A 629 -19.09 5.75 -10.43
CA VAL A 629 -18.61 7.05 -10.95
C VAL A 629 -17.40 7.53 -10.16
N SER A 630 -17.47 7.53 -8.83
CA SER A 630 -16.34 7.87 -7.96
C SER A 630 -15.14 6.96 -8.20
N ALA A 631 -15.34 5.64 -8.38
CA ALA A 631 -14.27 4.72 -8.74
C ALA A 631 -13.60 5.09 -10.08
N PHE A 632 -14.38 5.31 -11.14
CA PHE A 632 -13.86 5.65 -12.46
C PHE A 632 -13.09 6.98 -12.46
N PHE A 633 -13.66 8.04 -11.87
CA PHE A 633 -13.04 9.36 -11.84
C PHE A 633 -11.93 9.50 -10.82
N ALA A 634 -11.89 8.65 -9.79
CA ALA A 634 -10.79 8.66 -8.85
C ALA A 634 -9.48 8.26 -9.53
N ASN A 635 -9.48 7.49 -10.63
CA ASN A 635 -8.26 6.95 -11.19
C ASN A 635 -7.77 7.62 -12.50
N PRO A 636 -6.72 8.47 -12.43
CA PRO A 636 -6.17 9.12 -13.62
C PRO A 636 -5.48 8.12 -14.56
N THR A 637 -5.11 6.91 -14.09
CA THR A 637 -4.43 5.93 -14.94
C THR A 637 -5.37 5.03 -15.73
N PHE A 638 -6.70 5.11 -15.57
CA PHE A 638 -7.64 4.18 -16.23
C PHE A 638 -7.46 4.12 -17.75
N GLY A 639 -7.36 5.28 -18.41
CA GLY A 639 -7.14 5.34 -19.87
C GLY A 639 -5.80 4.71 -20.27
N SER A 640 -4.74 4.95 -19.49
CA SER A 640 -3.42 4.36 -19.73
C SER A 640 -3.42 2.85 -19.49
N ALA A 641 -4.08 2.36 -18.43
CA ALA A 641 -4.23 0.93 -18.15
C ALA A 641 -5.01 0.21 -19.26
N LEU A 642 -6.03 0.86 -19.83
CA LEU A 642 -6.77 0.35 -20.98
C LEU A 642 -5.86 0.24 -22.23
N SER A 643 -5.13 1.30 -22.55
CA SER A 643 -4.16 1.28 -23.65
C SER A 643 -3.06 0.24 -23.44
N HIS A 644 -2.60 0.04 -22.20
CA HIS A 644 -1.65 -1.03 -21.87
C HIS A 644 -2.26 -2.42 -22.12
N ALA A 645 -3.48 -2.66 -21.65
CA ALA A 645 -4.18 -3.92 -21.86
C ALA A 645 -4.42 -4.24 -23.35
N ALA A 646 -4.61 -3.20 -24.16
CA ALA A 646 -4.75 -3.31 -25.62
C ALA A 646 -3.41 -3.44 -26.36
N GLY A 647 -2.27 -3.40 -25.65
CA GLY A 647 -0.94 -3.47 -26.24
C GLY A 647 -0.44 -2.16 -26.83
N GLU A 648 -1.12 -1.03 -26.66
CA GLU A 648 -0.71 0.26 -27.23
C GLU A 648 0.40 0.95 -26.45
N LYS A 649 0.41 0.76 -25.12
CA LYS A 649 1.43 1.30 -24.21
C LYS A 649 2.23 0.15 -23.62
N SER A 650 3.55 0.17 -23.84
CA SER A 650 4.50 -0.71 -23.15
C SER A 650 4.56 -0.42 -21.64
N VAL A 651 5.20 -1.29 -20.87
CA VAL A 651 5.43 -1.05 -19.43
C VAL A 651 6.26 0.23 -19.23
N ALA A 652 7.29 0.46 -20.05
CA ALA A 652 8.11 1.67 -20.02
C ALA A 652 7.25 2.95 -20.17
N ARG A 653 6.31 2.97 -21.12
CA ARG A 653 5.38 4.10 -21.28
C ARG A 653 4.42 4.28 -20.11
N MET A 654 4.04 3.18 -19.45
CA MET A 654 3.25 3.24 -18.21
C MET A 654 4.05 3.85 -17.06
N LEU A 655 5.34 3.50 -16.93
CA LEU A 655 6.23 4.11 -15.93
C LEU A 655 6.44 5.61 -16.17
N VAL A 656 6.60 6.05 -17.42
CA VAL A 656 6.65 7.48 -17.77
C VAL A 656 5.35 8.19 -17.37
N THR A 657 4.20 7.56 -17.60
CA THR A 657 2.91 8.13 -17.19
C THR A 657 2.82 8.25 -15.67
N ALA A 658 3.25 7.23 -14.93
CA ALA A 658 3.28 7.27 -13.47
C ALA A 658 4.28 8.32 -12.95
N ALA A 659 5.44 8.43 -13.59
CA ALA A 659 6.46 9.42 -13.25
C ALA A 659 5.92 10.84 -13.41
N LYS A 660 5.26 11.14 -14.53
CA LYS A 660 4.53 12.40 -14.75
C LYS A 660 3.53 12.73 -13.64
N LEU A 661 2.70 11.76 -13.26
CA LEU A 661 1.71 11.94 -12.19
C LEU A 661 2.35 12.18 -10.81
N SER A 662 3.56 11.69 -10.61
CA SER A 662 4.33 11.87 -9.37
C SER A 662 5.34 13.03 -9.41
N GLY A 663 5.48 13.74 -10.54
CA GLY A 663 6.50 14.78 -10.73
C GLY A 663 7.95 14.24 -10.85
N ASN A 664 8.13 12.96 -11.15
CA ASN A 664 9.43 12.29 -11.22
C ASN A 664 9.90 11.99 -12.66
N GLU A 665 9.39 12.71 -13.66
CA GLU A 665 9.68 12.42 -15.08
C GLU A 665 11.17 12.58 -15.40
N GLU A 666 11.80 13.67 -14.93
CA GLU A 666 13.22 13.94 -15.18
C GLU A 666 14.12 12.87 -14.57
N ILE A 667 13.83 12.44 -13.34
CA ILE A 667 14.58 11.37 -12.65
C ILE A 667 14.46 10.05 -13.41
N LEU A 668 13.26 9.71 -13.88
CA LEU A 668 13.06 8.49 -14.67
C LEU A 668 13.80 8.56 -16.01
N HIS A 669 13.78 9.71 -16.69
CA HIS A 669 14.51 9.92 -17.94
C HIS A 669 16.02 9.73 -17.72
N PHE A 670 16.59 10.43 -16.74
CA PHE A 670 18.01 10.31 -16.39
C PHE A 670 18.39 8.87 -16.08
N LEU A 671 17.62 8.17 -15.24
CA LEU A 671 17.93 6.77 -14.88
C LEU A 671 17.75 5.81 -16.05
N THR A 672 16.92 6.14 -17.03
CA THR A 672 16.87 5.40 -18.30
C THR A 672 18.17 5.60 -19.08
N SER A 673 18.64 6.84 -19.25
CA SER A 673 19.94 7.16 -19.88
C SER A 673 21.12 6.48 -19.17
N VAL A 674 21.11 6.48 -17.84
CA VAL A 674 22.11 5.78 -17.01
C VAL A 674 22.18 4.32 -17.43
N ARG A 675 21.03 3.67 -17.57
CA ARG A 675 20.93 2.22 -17.81
C ARG A 675 21.30 1.82 -19.22
N GLU A 676 20.98 2.65 -20.20
CA GLU A 676 21.49 2.49 -21.56
C GLU A 676 23.02 2.52 -21.59
N ARG A 677 23.65 3.32 -20.71
CA ARG A 677 25.09 3.48 -20.64
C ARG A 677 25.82 2.38 -19.85
N ILE A 678 25.31 2.00 -18.67
CA ILE A 678 26.02 1.08 -17.75
C ILE A 678 25.49 -0.36 -17.82
N GLY A 679 24.43 -0.60 -18.59
CA GLY A 679 23.71 -1.87 -18.67
C GLY A 679 22.65 -2.05 -17.58
N GLY A 680 21.77 -3.03 -17.80
CA GLY A 680 20.73 -3.43 -16.85
C GLY A 680 21.33 -3.87 -15.53
N ASP A 681 22.22 -4.88 -15.54
CA ASP A 681 22.65 -5.60 -14.34
C ASP A 681 23.43 -4.80 -13.29
N ALA A 682 23.92 -3.59 -13.64
CA ALA A 682 24.73 -2.78 -12.73
C ALA A 682 23.95 -2.35 -11.48
N VAL A 683 24.57 -2.42 -10.31
CA VAL A 683 23.95 -1.92 -9.07
C VAL A 683 24.16 -0.41 -8.98
N VAL A 684 23.06 0.33 -8.94
CA VAL A 684 23.04 1.77 -8.67
C VAL A 684 22.47 2.00 -7.28
N TRP A 685 23.23 2.66 -6.42
CA TRP A 685 22.82 2.99 -5.06
C TRP A 685 22.44 4.47 -4.95
N ALA A 686 21.19 4.75 -4.56
CA ALA A 686 20.69 6.08 -4.33
C ALA A 686 21.17 6.65 -3.01
N ILE A 687 21.76 7.83 -3.08
CA ILE A 687 22.11 8.64 -1.91
C ILE A 687 20.92 9.48 -1.45
N THR A 688 20.08 9.87 -2.40
CA THR A 688 18.90 10.72 -2.23
C THR A 688 17.62 9.90 -2.33
N HIS A 689 16.58 10.32 -1.60
CA HIS A 689 15.34 9.54 -1.46
C HIS A 689 14.17 10.15 -2.25
N PHE A 690 13.72 9.42 -3.28
CA PHE A 690 12.61 9.79 -4.19
C PHE A 690 11.76 8.58 -4.58
N PRO A 691 10.93 8.03 -3.69
CA PRO A 691 10.20 6.81 -4.02
C PRO A 691 9.32 7.03 -5.25
N GLY A 692 9.56 6.26 -6.32
CA GLY A 692 8.88 6.45 -7.60
C GLY A 692 9.23 5.40 -8.66
N PRO A 693 8.59 5.44 -9.84
CA PRO A 693 8.70 4.40 -10.88
C PRO A 693 10.13 4.06 -11.33
N HIS A 694 11.07 4.98 -11.16
CA HIS A 694 12.48 4.78 -11.51
C HIS A 694 13.21 3.76 -10.60
N TYR A 695 12.66 3.42 -9.44
CA TYR A 695 13.14 2.31 -8.62
C TYR A 695 12.95 0.94 -9.30
N PHE A 696 11.96 0.83 -10.18
CA PHE A 696 11.62 -0.41 -10.87
C PHE A 696 12.41 -0.64 -12.17
N SER A 697 13.00 0.39 -12.79
CA SER A 697 13.36 0.32 -14.21
C SER A 697 14.71 0.93 -14.59
N PRO A 698 15.45 0.24 -15.49
CA PRO A 698 15.52 -1.22 -15.65
C PRO A 698 16.27 -1.92 -14.50
N LEU A 699 15.93 -3.19 -14.29
CA LEU A 699 16.47 -4.08 -13.25
C LEU A 699 18.01 -4.12 -13.25
N PRO A 700 18.65 -4.23 -12.07
CA PRO A 700 18.04 -4.53 -10.76
C PRO A 700 17.39 -3.30 -10.08
N GLY A 701 17.22 -2.19 -10.80
CA GLY A 701 16.57 -1.00 -10.29
C GLY A 701 17.50 -0.21 -9.37
N LEU A 702 16.98 0.88 -8.83
CA LEU A 702 17.71 1.73 -7.90
C LEU A 702 17.62 1.15 -6.49
N ARG A 703 18.75 0.95 -5.80
CA ARG A 703 18.78 0.50 -4.40
C ARG A 703 18.94 1.69 -3.48
N SER A 704 18.29 1.68 -2.32
CA SER A 704 18.43 2.73 -1.32
C SER A 704 18.43 2.13 0.09
N GLU A 705 19.02 2.83 1.06
CA GLU A 705 19.16 2.38 2.46
C GLU A 705 17.86 2.08 3.25
N PRO A 706 16.71 2.75 3.03
CA PRO A 706 15.48 2.33 3.73
C PRO A 706 15.02 0.94 3.29
N SER A 707 15.30 0.59 2.03
CA SER A 707 14.92 -0.70 1.47
C SER A 707 16.00 -1.74 1.67
N TYR A 708 17.26 -1.40 1.41
CA TYR A 708 18.38 -2.32 1.37
C TYR A 708 19.33 -2.13 2.55
N SER A 709 19.75 -3.25 3.13
CA SER A 709 20.86 -3.31 4.06
C SER A 709 22.19 -3.07 3.34
N LEU A 710 23.06 -2.27 3.96
CA LEU A 710 24.47 -2.11 3.58
C LEU A 710 25.37 -3.15 4.28
N GLY A 711 24.79 -4.24 4.78
CA GLY A 711 25.48 -5.35 5.43
C GLY A 711 25.99 -5.03 6.84
N SER A 712 26.67 -6.02 7.41
CA SER A 712 27.13 -6.01 8.82
C SER A 712 28.25 -5.02 9.14
N ARG A 713 28.97 -4.53 8.12
CA ARG A 713 30.10 -3.59 8.25
C ARG A 713 29.69 -2.12 8.08
N MET A 714 28.45 -1.79 8.45
CA MET A 714 27.92 -0.44 8.31
C MET A 714 28.69 0.59 9.14
N ASP A 715 29.15 0.18 10.32
CA ASP A 715 30.00 1.00 11.18
C ASP A 715 31.29 1.43 10.47
N GLU A 716 31.93 0.53 9.73
CA GLU A 716 33.10 0.86 8.92
C GLU A 716 32.74 1.76 7.72
N LEU A 717 31.58 1.54 7.09
CA LEU A 717 31.11 2.38 5.99
C LEU A 717 30.87 3.84 6.41
N VAL A 718 30.34 4.04 7.63
CA VAL A 718 29.96 5.37 8.10
C VAL A 718 31.05 6.05 8.92
N PHE A 719 31.73 5.32 9.81
CA PHE A 719 32.72 5.88 10.74
C PHE A 719 34.15 5.47 10.45
N GLY A 720 34.36 4.46 9.61
CA GLY A 720 35.69 4.04 9.22
C GLY A 720 36.38 5.07 8.32
N PRO A 721 37.70 4.95 8.11
CA PRO A 721 38.42 5.76 7.12
C PRO A 721 37.83 5.62 5.72
N ALA A 722 37.94 6.67 4.90
CA ALA A 722 37.38 6.72 3.54
C ALA A 722 37.81 5.53 2.66
N ASP A 723 39.10 5.19 2.68
CA ASP A 723 39.64 4.03 1.95
C ASP A 723 38.92 2.71 2.32
N ARG A 724 38.66 2.47 3.61
CA ARG A 724 37.98 1.25 4.07
C ARG A 724 36.50 1.24 3.70
N ALA A 725 35.84 2.38 3.81
CA ALA A 725 34.45 2.53 3.37
C ALA A 725 34.32 2.28 1.86
N ALA A 726 35.24 2.79 1.05
CA ALA A 726 35.30 2.55 -0.39
C ALA A 726 35.48 1.04 -0.69
N GLU A 727 36.43 0.37 -0.03
CA GLU A 727 36.63 -1.08 -0.17
C GLU A 727 35.40 -1.89 0.26
N ALA A 728 34.70 -1.48 1.31
CA ALA A 728 33.49 -2.14 1.77
C ALA A 728 32.34 -2.02 0.74
N LEU A 729 32.11 -0.84 0.15
CA LEU A 729 31.11 -0.66 -0.92
C LEU A 729 31.49 -1.46 -2.18
N LYS A 730 32.76 -1.43 -2.59
CA LYS A 730 33.26 -2.23 -3.74
C LYS A 730 33.03 -3.72 -3.54
N ARG A 731 33.29 -4.25 -2.34
CA ARG A 731 33.03 -5.67 -2.01
C ARG A 731 31.56 -6.05 -2.07
N GLN A 732 30.64 -5.10 -1.89
CA GLN A 732 29.20 -5.31 -2.05
C GLN A 732 28.73 -5.21 -3.51
N GLY A 733 29.65 -4.98 -4.46
CA GLY A 733 29.33 -4.79 -5.87
C GLY A 733 28.61 -3.47 -6.14
N ILE A 734 28.69 -2.49 -5.24
CA ILE A 734 28.15 -1.15 -5.46
C ILE A 734 29.16 -0.39 -6.32
N THR A 735 28.89 -0.34 -7.63
CA THR A 735 29.76 0.33 -8.61
C THR A 735 29.36 1.77 -8.84
N TYR A 736 28.05 2.05 -8.80
CA TYR A 736 27.51 3.36 -9.14
C TYR A 736 26.70 3.95 -7.99
N LEU A 737 26.83 5.26 -7.79
CA LEU A 737 26.08 6.02 -6.79
C LEU A 737 25.29 7.11 -7.51
N TYR A 738 23.98 7.13 -7.29
CA TYR A 738 23.08 8.14 -7.83
C TYR A 738 22.85 9.25 -6.81
N LEU A 739 22.96 10.49 -7.27
CA LEU A 739 22.76 11.69 -6.48
C LEU A 739 21.97 12.72 -7.28
N ASP A 740 20.99 13.34 -6.63
CA ASP A 740 20.30 14.54 -7.13
C ASP A 740 20.50 15.69 -6.13
N LEU A 741 21.20 16.73 -6.58
CA LEU A 741 21.58 17.85 -5.72
C LEU A 741 20.43 18.81 -5.41
N ILE A 742 19.51 18.98 -6.37
CA ILE A 742 18.40 19.92 -6.28
C ILE A 742 17.14 19.20 -6.73
N PRO A 743 16.59 18.33 -5.88
CA PRO A 743 15.37 17.67 -6.26
C PRO A 743 14.22 18.67 -6.35
N GLU A 744 13.52 18.63 -7.48
CA GLU A 744 12.28 19.39 -7.65
C GLU A 744 11.25 19.07 -6.55
N ILE A 745 11.30 17.82 -6.07
CA ILE A 745 10.49 17.28 -4.98
C ILE A 745 11.37 17.09 -3.75
N GLU A 746 11.63 18.14 -2.97
CA GLU A 746 12.18 18.24 -1.59
C GLU A 746 12.88 17.01 -0.92
N GLY A 747 13.55 16.14 -1.66
CA GLY A 747 13.94 14.84 -1.15
C GLY A 747 15.29 14.93 -0.45
N PRO A 748 15.37 14.36 0.76
CA PRO A 748 16.52 14.61 1.59
C PRO A 748 17.74 13.78 1.17
N LEU A 749 18.93 14.22 1.58
CA LEU A 749 20.05 13.30 1.72
C LEU A 749 19.65 12.29 2.79
N PHE A 750 19.56 11.03 2.38
CA PHE A 750 18.90 10.02 3.19
C PHE A 750 19.85 8.90 3.59
N SER A 751 20.79 8.56 2.71
CA SER A 751 21.73 7.48 3.01
C SER A 751 22.80 7.93 4.02
N ALA A 752 23.03 7.14 5.05
CA ALA A 752 24.06 7.34 6.05
C ALA A 752 25.48 7.38 5.44
N ILE A 753 25.70 6.73 4.29
CA ILE A 753 26.99 6.82 3.60
C ILE A 753 27.27 8.24 3.09
N ALA A 754 26.25 9.04 2.79
CA ALA A 754 26.42 10.45 2.43
C ALA A 754 27.09 11.26 3.55
N PHE A 755 26.98 10.79 4.78
CA PHE A 755 27.50 11.44 5.98
C PHE A 755 28.85 10.87 6.44
N SER A 756 29.40 9.86 5.75
CA SER A 756 30.67 9.25 6.13
C SER A 756 31.89 10.09 5.75
N SER A 757 33.08 9.65 6.15
CA SER A 757 34.32 10.28 5.72
C SER A 757 34.55 10.18 4.21
N LEU A 758 33.99 9.15 3.57
CA LEU A 758 34.13 8.90 2.13
C LEU A 758 33.54 10.04 1.27
N PHE A 759 32.52 10.72 1.78
CA PHE A 759 31.88 11.87 1.11
C PHE A 759 32.37 13.23 1.65
N GLN A 760 33.50 13.27 2.36
CA GLN A 760 34.18 14.53 2.62
C GLN A 760 34.78 15.08 1.31
N PRO A 761 34.77 16.40 1.06
CA PRO A 761 35.15 16.96 -0.24
C PRO A 761 36.46 16.41 -0.85
N GLY A 762 37.54 16.35 -0.06
CA GLY A 762 38.84 15.83 -0.55
C GLY A 762 38.85 14.31 -0.78
N GLU A 763 38.14 13.54 0.05
CA GLU A 763 38.05 12.08 -0.13
C GLU A 763 37.10 11.72 -1.27
N LEU A 764 36.03 12.49 -1.45
CA LEU A 764 35.06 12.32 -2.53
C LEU A 764 35.76 12.43 -3.88
N GLU A 765 36.57 13.47 -4.07
CA GLU A 765 37.37 13.63 -5.27
C GLU A 765 38.39 12.50 -5.42
N ARG A 766 39.09 12.12 -4.34
CA ARG A 766 40.07 11.02 -4.38
C ARG A 766 39.47 9.69 -4.85
N HIS A 767 38.24 9.37 -4.45
CA HIS A 767 37.63 8.06 -4.68
C HIS A 767 36.68 7.97 -5.87
N PHE A 768 36.07 9.07 -6.30
CA PHE A 768 35.02 9.05 -7.32
C PHE A 768 35.33 9.93 -8.53
N THR A 769 34.73 9.55 -9.64
CA THR A 769 34.60 10.39 -10.84
C THR A 769 33.13 10.38 -11.30
N VAL A 770 32.77 11.33 -12.17
CA VAL A 770 31.42 11.41 -12.73
C VAL A 770 31.34 10.53 -13.97
N SER A 771 30.49 9.51 -13.91
CA SER A 771 30.15 8.71 -15.09
C SER A 771 29.19 9.49 -15.99
N LEU A 772 28.08 9.98 -15.44
CA LEU A 772 27.06 10.73 -16.16
C LEU A 772 26.61 11.95 -15.34
N ARG A 773 26.33 13.06 -16.03
CA ARG A 773 25.75 14.29 -15.46
C ARG A 773 24.70 14.84 -16.42
N GLU A 774 23.51 15.11 -15.90
CA GLU A 774 22.46 15.88 -16.58
C GLU A 774 21.87 16.87 -15.57
N GLY A 775 22.13 18.17 -15.76
CA GLY A 775 21.73 19.21 -14.80
C GLY A 775 22.28 18.95 -13.39
N ASN A 776 21.36 18.76 -12.43
CA ASN A 776 21.64 18.51 -11.01
C ASN A 776 21.73 17.02 -10.64
N GLN A 777 21.58 16.13 -11.63
CA GLN A 777 21.62 14.69 -11.44
C GLN A 777 22.99 14.14 -11.82
N PHE A 778 23.55 13.34 -10.92
CA PHE A 778 24.89 12.79 -11.01
C PHE A 778 24.86 11.28 -10.83
N LEU A 779 25.59 10.59 -11.71
CA LEU A 779 25.97 9.19 -11.53
C LEU A 779 27.47 9.13 -11.26
N LEU A 780 27.84 8.84 -10.02
CA LEU A 780 29.23 8.68 -9.61
C LEU A 780 29.67 7.23 -9.82
N THR A 781 30.94 7.04 -10.16
CA THR A 781 31.61 5.73 -10.22
C THR A 781 32.99 5.81 -9.58
N TRP A 782 33.59 4.67 -9.30
CA TRP A 782 34.94 4.60 -8.73
C TRP A 782 35.98 5.17 -9.68
N ARG A 783 36.85 6.04 -9.16
CA ARG A 783 38.04 6.50 -9.87
C ARG A 783 39.02 5.34 -10.02
N ILE A 784 39.48 5.11 -11.25
CA ILE A 784 40.42 4.04 -11.61
C ILE A 784 41.82 4.61 -11.81
N SER A 785 41.90 5.82 -12.38
CA SER A 785 43.15 6.49 -12.70
C SER A 785 43.15 7.94 -12.20
N ALA A 786 44.34 8.45 -11.88
CA ALA A 786 44.52 9.87 -11.61
C ALA A 786 44.21 10.75 -12.84
N ALA A 787 44.19 10.17 -14.04
CA ALA A 787 43.81 10.84 -15.28
C ALA A 787 42.28 10.98 -15.45
N ASP A 788 41.47 10.34 -14.61
CA ASP A 788 40.02 10.46 -14.68
C ASP A 788 39.60 11.91 -14.37
N PRO A 789 38.61 12.48 -15.09
CA PRO A 789 38.18 13.85 -14.87
C PRO A 789 37.86 14.16 -13.39
N PRO A 790 38.28 15.33 -12.88
CA PRO A 790 37.93 15.74 -11.52
C PRO A 790 36.42 15.92 -11.37
N LEU A 791 35.95 15.81 -10.12
CA LEU A 791 34.55 16.07 -9.82
C LEU A 791 34.26 17.56 -10.04
N PRO A 792 33.06 17.93 -10.55
CA PRO A 792 32.64 19.32 -10.60
C PRO A 792 32.70 19.94 -9.19
N GLU A 793 33.34 21.10 -9.05
CA GLU A 793 33.51 21.78 -7.76
C GLU A 793 32.17 22.00 -7.03
N GLU A 794 31.14 22.35 -7.81
CA GLU A 794 29.76 22.52 -7.37
C GLU A 794 29.21 21.31 -6.59
N LEU A 795 29.50 20.09 -7.05
CA LEU A 795 29.05 18.85 -6.40
C LEU A 795 29.62 18.76 -4.97
N GLY A 796 30.93 18.96 -4.82
CA GLY A 796 31.59 18.94 -3.51
C GLY A 796 31.06 20.04 -2.59
N ARG A 797 30.83 21.24 -3.14
CA ARG A 797 30.29 22.38 -2.39
C ARG A 797 28.88 22.15 -1.88
N ILE A 798 27.95 21.76 -2.76
CA ILE A 798 26.54 21.55 -2.40
C ILE A 798 26.41 20.38 -1.42
N LEU A 799 27.10 19.27 -1.68
CA LEU A 799 27.03 18.10 -0.82
C LEU A 799 27.54 18.41 0.58
N GLU A 800 28.62 19.19 0.72
CA GLU A 800 29.11 19.62 2.04
C GLU A 800 28.08 20.48 2.79
N LEU A 801 27.45 21.45 2.12
CA LEU A 801 26.44 22.32 2.73
C LEU A 801 25.21 21.53 3.18
N ARG A 802 24.72 20.60 2.36
CA ARG A 802 23.61 19.71 2.72
C ARG A 802 23.98 18.79 3.88
N ARG A 803 25.16 18.17 3.82
CA ARG A 803 25.64 17.22 4.84
C ARG A 803 25.86 17.89 6.20
N SER A 804 26.39 19.11 6.21
CA SER A 804 26.61 19.89 7.44
C SER A 804 25.33 20.48 8.02
N GLY A 805 24.27 20.64 7.21
CA GLY A 805 23.05 21.33 7.62
C GLY A 805 23.30 22.82 7.90
N ALA A 806 24.32 23.42 7.28
CA ALA A 806 24.78 24.77 7.57
C ALA A 806 23.69 25.84 7.41
N LEU A 807 22.68 25.59 6.56
CA LEU A 807 21.64 26.54 6.20
C LEU A 807 20.22 26.11 6.63
N SER A 808 20.05 24.92 7.21
CA SER A 808 18.74 24.39 7.63
C SER A 808 18.50 24.44 9.14
N PHE A 809 19.48 24.91 9.92
CA PHE A 809 19.44 24.93 11.40
C PHE A 809 18.32 25.81 11.98
N THR A 810 17.80 26.80 11.22
CA THR A 810 16.77 27.74 11.71
C THR A 810 15.46 27.07 12.07
N ALA A 811 15.19 25.91 11.48
CA ALA A 811 13.99 25.14 11.76
C ALA A 811 14.12 24.15 12.92
N GLU A 812 15.32 24.00 13.49
CA GLU A 812 15.55 23.05 14.56
C GLU A 812 15.02 23.55 15.91
N SER A 813 14.47 22.64 16.72
CA SER A 813 14.01 22.95 18.08
C SER A 813 15.12 23.55 18.97
N GLY A 814 16.36 23.08 18.84
CA GLY A 814 17.50 23.63 19.58
C GLY A 814 17.79 25.09 19.24
N PHE A 815 17.66 25.47 17.96
CA PHE A 815 17.78 26.86 17.54
C PHE A 815 16.58 27.69 18.00
N GLN A 816 15.37 27.13 17.93
CA GLN A 816 14.18 27.79 18.48
C GLN A 816 14.29 28.04 20.00
N SER A 817 14.84 27.10 20.77
CA SER A 817 15.12 27.27 22.21
C SER A 817 16.17 28.35 22.48
N LEU A 818 17.20 28.43 21.64
CA LEU A 818 18.20 29.50 21.71
C LEU A 818 17.55 30.87 21.44
N VAL A 819 16.77 31.00 20.37
CA VAL A 819 16.02 32.22 20.04
C VAL A 819 15.11 32.61 21.21
N THR A 820 14.39 31.64 21.79
CA THR A 820 13.54 31.85 22.96
C THR A 820 14.34 32.34 24.17
N SER A 821 15.55 31.80 24.40
CA SER A 821 16.43 32.21 25.50
C SER A 821 16.99 33.62 25.28
N CYS A 822 17.32 33.99 24.05
CA CYS A 822 17.71 35.36 23.70
C CYS A 822 16.56 36.35 23.94
N LEU A 823 15.33 36.01 23.52
CA LEU A 823 14.13 36.82 23.76
C LEU A 823 13.80 36.94 25.26
N ALA A 824 13.92 35.86 26.04
CA ALA A 824 13.68 35.88 27.48
C ALA A 824 14.66 36.79 28.23
N ARG A 825 15.93 36.83 27.81
CA ARG A 825 16.94 37.76 28.35
C ARG A 825 16.60 39.23 28.12
N LEU A 826 15.92 39.54 27.01
CA LEU A 826 15.40 40.88 26.72
C LEU A 826 14.21 41.26 27.60
N GLY A 827 13.39 40.28 28.01
CA GLY A 827 12.23 40.50 28.87
C GLY A 827 12.52 40.56 30.39
N GLY A 828 13.59 39.90 30.85
CA GLY A 828 13.81 39.59 32.27
C GLY A 828 14.50 40.64 33.15
N ARG A 829 15.07 41.73 32.61
CA ARG A 829 15.80 42.76 33.40
C ARG A 829 15.00 44.07 33.47
N ARG A 830 14.11 44.19 34.45
CA ARG A 830 13.28 45.40 34.66
C ARG A 830 13.52 46.16 35.98
N THR A 831 14.61 45.88 36.70
CA THR A 831 14.79 46.40 38.08
C THR A 831 15.83 47.53 38.24
N GLY A 832 16.26 48.20 37.16
CA GLY A 832 17.24 49.30 37.21
C GLY A 832 16.66 50.65 36.76
N THR A 833 17.13 51.75 37.37
CA THR A 833 16.56 53.11 37.34
C THR A 833 16.77 53.93 36.06
N ASP A 834 17.33 53.36 34.98
CA ASP A 834 17.34 53.98 33.65
C ASP A 834 16.87 52.98 32.57
N PRO A 835 15.60 53.07 32.12
CA PRO A 835 15.02 52.10 31.19
C PRO A 835 15.46 52.28 29.73
N SER A 836 16.23 53.32 29.39
CA SER A 836 16.57 53.64 28.00
C SER A 836 17.93 53.06 27.57
N THR A 837 18.98 53.30 28.36
CA THR A 837 20.35 52.81 28.13
C THR A 837 20.45 51.30 28.30
N SER A 838 19.84 50.76 29.36
CA SER A 838 19.80 49.31 29.63
C SER A 838 19.15 48.49 28.50
N ARG A 839 18.17 49.06 27.78
CA ARG A 839 17.47 48.34 26.69
C ARG A 839 18.31 48.20 25.43
N CYS A 840 19.01 49.26 25.02
CA CYS A 840 19.86 49.24 23.83
C CYS A 840 21.05 48.27 23.99
N GLU A 841 21.66 48.25 25.18
CA GLU A 841 22.75 47.32 25.50
C GLU A 841 22.27 45.87 25.48
N ASN A 842 21.14 45.57 26.13
CA ASN A 842 20.58 44.21 26.14
C ASN A 842 20.14 43.74 24.73
N ALA A 843 19.57 44.63 23.90
CA ALA A 843 19.19 44.35 22.51
C ALA A 843 20.41 44.04 21.63
N SER A 844 21.47 44.85 21.74
CA SER A 844 22.73 44.63 21.03
C SER A 844 23.40 43.31 21.46
N ASP A 845 23.41 43.01 22.76
CA ASP A 845 23.99 41.77 23.27
C ASP A 845 23.19 40.53 22.85
N ALA A 846 21.85 40.60 22.86
CA ALA A 846 21.00 39.50 22.38
C ALA A 846 21.15 39.27 20.87
N ALA A 847 21.25 40.33 20.08
CA ALA A 847 21.53 40.25 18.64
C ALA A 847 22.91 39.63 18.39
N ARG A 848 23.94 40.07 19.12
CA ARG A 848 25.31 39.54 19.01
C ARG A 848 25.41 38.08 19.39
N ASP A 849 24.73 37.67 20.47
CA ASP A 849 24.68 36.27 20.89
C ASP A 849 23.97 35.39 19.86
N LEU A 850 22.87 35.87 19.29
CA LEU A 850 22.14 35.15 18.25
C LEU A 850 22.95 35.06 16.96
N ALA A 851 23.60 36.15 16.53
CA ALA A 851 24.48 36.19 15.37
C ALA A 851 25.70 35.27 15.55
N ARG A 852 26.33 35.27 16.74
CA ARG A 852 27.41 34.35 17.08
C ARG A 852 26.95 32.90 16.97
N ALA A 853 25.80 32.56 17.55
CA ALA A 853 25.29 31.20 17.48
C ALA A 853 24.88 30.77 16.07
N VAL A 854 24.31 31.67 15.26
CA VAL A 854 24.08 31.45 13.82
C VAL A 854 25.39 31.14 13.12
N ARG A 855 26.43 31.95 13.35
CA ARG A 855 27.77 31.77 12.78
C ARG A 855 28.38 30.44 13.23
N ASP A 856 28.46 30.17 14.52
CA ASP A 856 29.03 28.92 15.04
C ASP A 856 28.33 27.68 14.45
N ARG A 857 27.03 27.76 14.19
CA ARG A 857 26.26 26.68 13.56
C ARG A 857 26.46 26.57 12.07
N MET A 858 26.45 27.67 11.32
CA MET A 858 26.71 27.68 9.88
C MET A 858 28.08 27.07 9.55
N PHE A 859 29.10 27.39 10.35
CA PHE A 859 30.47 27.00 10.06
C PHE A 859 30.84 25.61 10.61
N ALA A 860 29.97 25.00 11.43
CA ALA A 860 30.23 23.69 12.02
C ALA A 860 30.36 22.61 10.94
N GLY A 861 31.57 22.08 10.74
CA GLY A 861 31.83 20.98 9.81
C GLY A 861 32.03 21.37 8.35
N VAL A 862 32.04 22.67 8.02
CA VAL A 862 32.33 23.18 6.67
C VAL A 862 33.84 23.33 6.50
N ARG A 863 34.39 22.76 5.44
CA ARG A 863 35.84 22.73 5.12
C ARG A 863 36.15 23.39 3.78
N VAL A 864 35.25 23.38 2.80
CA VAL A 864 35.50 24.04 1.52
C VAL A 864 35.55 25.55 1.75
N GLN A 865 36.66 26.18 1.36
CA GLN A 865 36.87 27.61 1.58
C GLN A 865 35.79 28.46 0.91
N ALA A 866 35.43 28.15 -0.33
CA ALA A 866 34.36 28.85 -1.05
C ALA A 866 33.00 28.79 -0.32
N ASN A 867 32.71 27.69 0.37
CA ASN A 867 31.51 27.58 1.21
C ASN A 867 31.63 28.42 2.47
N ARG A 868 32.80 28.43 3.13
CA ARG A 868 33.06 29.29 4.29
C ARG A 868 32.91 30.76 3.95
N ASP A 869 33.50 31.20 2.84
CA ASP A 869 33.43 32.59 2.38
C ASP A 869 31.98 33.00 2.09
N ALA A 870 31.19 32.10 1.48
CA ALA A 870 29.77 32.33 1.23
C ALA A 870 28.96 32.41 2.53
N LEU A 871 29.20 31.49 3.47
CA LEU A 871 28.54 31.48 4.78
C LEU A 871 28.94 32.68 5.64
N GLU A 872 30.16 33.19 5.52
CA GLU A 872 30.60 34.40 6.20
C GLU A 872 29.85 35.62 5.71
N GLN A 873 29.65 35.72 4.40
CA GLN A 873 28.88 36.80 3.80
C GLN A 873 27.40 36.72 4.18
N ILE A 874 26.82 35.51 4.26
CA ILE A 874 25.45 35.30 4.75
C ILE A 874 25.35 35.66 6.24
N ALA A 875 26.27 35.18 7.08
CA ALA A 875 26.30 35.46 8.51
C ALA A 875 26.46 36.96 8.78
N ALA A 876 27.30 37.66 8.03
CA ALA A 876 27.46 39.11 8.12
C ALA A 876 26.17 39.86 7.74
N ALA A 877 25.48 39.42 6.68
CA ALA A 877 24.20 40.02 6.29
C ALA A 877 23.10 39.80 7.35
N ILE A 878 23.09 38.63 7.99
CA ILE A 878 22.17 38.33 9.10
C ILE A 878 22.50 39.15 10.34
N ASP A 879 23.78 39.31 10.69
CA ASP A 879 24.24 40.08 11.85
C ASP A 879 23.77 41.54 11.75
N THR A 880 24.05 42.19 10.61
CA THR A 880 23.59 43.56 10.32
C THR A 880 22.06 43.65 10.38
N GLY A 881 21.35 42.70 9.76
CA GLY A 881 19.89 42.70 9.74
C GLY A 881 19.24 42.44 11.10
N LEU A 882 19.86 41.63 11.96
CA LEU A 882 19.39 41.34 13.31
C LEU A 882 19.52 42.57 14.22
N ALA A 883 20.63 43.28 14.15
CA ALA A 883 20.81 44.51 14.91
C ALA A 883 19.69 45.53 14.59
N ASP A 884 19.39 45.72 13.29
CA ASP A 884 18.30 46.57 12.85
C ASP A 884 16.93 46.09 13.36
N ASP A 885 16.67 44.78 13.29
CA ASP A 885 15.41 44.18 13.72
C ASP A 885 15.19 44.33 15.24
N PHE A 886 16.24 44.14 16.05
CA PHE A 886 16.17 44.33 17.50
C PHE A 886 16.05 45.81 17.90
N LEU A 887 16.67 46.73 17.17
CA LEU A 887 16.55 48.18 17.39
C LEU A 887 15.17 48.71 16.99
N GLN A 888 14.61 48.24 15.88
CA GLN A 888 13.33 48.70 15.35
C GLN A 888 12.12 48.14 16.11
N TYR A 889 12.21 46.90 16.64
CA TYR A 889 11.07 46.18 17.24
C TYR A 889 11.28 45.83 18.73
N GLY A 890 12.34 46.33 19.38
CA GLY A 890 12.76 45.99 20.74
C GLY A 890 11.78 46.25 21.90
N SER A 891 10.54 46.67 21.64
CA SER A 891 9.49 46.61 22.65
C SER A 891 9.06 45.16 22.86
N ALA A 892 9.36 44.59 24.04
CA ALA A 892 9.14 43.19 24.39
C ALA A 892 7.69 42.66 24.20
N SER A 893 6.70 43.53 23.98
CA SER A 893 5.32 43.17 23.70
C SER A 893 5.02 42.82 22.23
N VAL A 894 5.96 43.07 21.29
CA VAL A 894 5.74 42.92 19.83
C VAL A 894 6.62 41.81 19.21
N LEU A 895 7.75 41.48 19.83
CA LEU A 895 8.66 40.43 19.36
C LEU A 895 8.13 39.04 19.73
N ASP A 896 7.23 38.52 18.89
CA ASP A 896 6.85 37.11 18.91
C ASP A 896 8.03 36.24 18.43
N ARG A 897 8.25 35.11 19.10
CA ARG A 897 9.24 34.09 18.71
C ARG A 897 9.06 33.68 17.27
N GLN A 898 7.81 33.46 16.85
CA GLN A 898 7.50 33.01 15.50
C GLN A 898 7.89 34.06 14.46
N TRP A 899 7.59 35.33 14.72
CA TRP A 899 7.97 36.44 13.85
C TRP A 899 9.50 36.52 13.63
N LEU A 900 10.30 36.39 14.71
CA LEU A 900 11.76 36.46 14.60
C LEU A 900 12.32 35.27 13.81
N LEU A 901 11.78 34.07 14.03
CA LEU A 901 12.15 32.87 13.28
C LEU A 901 11.79 32.99 11.79
N GLU A 902 10.59 33.47 11.46
CA GLU A 902 10.16 33.69 10.08
C GLU A 902 11.04 34.73 9.39
N ARG A 903 11.38 35.84 10.06
CA ARG A 903 12.24 36.89 9.51
C ARG A 903 13.67 36.42 9.31
N LEU A 904 14.22 35.67 10.25
CA LEU A 904 15.52 35.02 10.12
C LEU A 904 15.54 34.02 8.96
N SER A 905 14.53 33.17 8.87
CA SER A 905 14.39 32.20 7.78
C SER A 905 14.26 32.88 6.41
N LEU A 906 13.52 33.98 6.34
CA LEU A 906 13.36 34.77 5.11
C LEU A 906 14.68 35.45 4.71
N ARG A 907 15.38 36.11 5.65
CA ARG A 907 16.68 36.72 5.39
C ARG A 907 17.69 35.66 4.95
N LEU A 908 17.77 34.55 5.67
CA LEU A 908 18.62 33.42 5.30
C LEU A 908 18.32 32.90 3.89
N SER A 909 17.04 32.73 3.55
CA SER A 909 16.62 32.24 2.23
C SER A 909 16.95 33.22 1.11
N ARG A 910 16.71 34.52 1.29
CA ARG A 910 17.09 35.56 0.30
C ARG A 910 18.60 35.64 0.10
N GLU A 911 19.35 35.55 1.19
CA GLU A 911 20.80 35.60 1.15
C GLU A 911 21.38 34.33 0.53
N ALA A 912 20.83 33.16 0.84
CA ALA A 912 21.17 31.93 0.15
C ALA A 912 20.81 32.02 -1.35
N GLU A 913 19.64 32.54 -1.71
CA GLU A 913 19.19 32.66 -3.12
C GLU A 913 20.11 33.56 -3.93
N ARG A 914 20.53 34.70 -3.35
CA ARG A 914 21.49 35.62 -3.96
C ARG A 914 22.84 34.96 -4.26
N ARG A 915 23.24 33.95 -3.49
CA ARG A 915 24.57 33.33 -3.56
C ARG A 915 24.60 32.01 -4.29
N PHE A 916 23.54 31.23 -4.16
CA PHE A 916 23.45 29.86 -4.63
C PHE A 916 22.40 29.69 -5.74
N GLY A 917 21.59 30.71 -6.03
CA GLY A 917 20.42 30.62 -6.88
C GLY A 917 19.18 30.17 -6.11
N ALA A 918 18.00 30.45 -6.66
CA ALA A 918 16.71 30.20 -5.99
C ALA A 918 16.49 28.72 -5.64
N ASP A 919 16.78 27.82 -6.58
CA ASP A 919 16.49 26.39 -6.41
C ASP A 919 17.40 25.75 -5.35
N LEU A 920 18.69 26.06 -5.38
CA LEU A 920 19.64 25.55 -4.41
C LEU A 920 19.41 26.15 -3.02
N ALA A 921 19.10 27.45 -2.95
CA ALA A 921 18.74 28.10 -1.69
C ALA A 921 17.50 27.47 -1.07
N LYS A 922 16.47 27.19 -1.87
CA LYS A 922 15.26 26.50 -1.44
C LYS A 922 15.59 25.14 -0.80
N VAL A 923 16.49 24.36 -1.39
CA VAL A 923 16.91 23.06 -0.85
C VAL A 923 17.77 23.21 0.41
N LEU A 924 18.68 24.18 0.43
CA LEU A 924 19.61 24.39 1.55
C LEU A 924 18.94 25.00 2.79
N THR A 925 17.88 25.80 2.63
CA THR A 925 17.19 26.47 3.74
C THR A 925 15.90 25.82 4.20
N ARG A 926 15.33 24.88 3.42
CA ARG A 926 14.13 24.14 3.85
C ARG A 926 14.48 23.03 4.84
N ALA A 927 13.66 22.94 5.87
CA ALA A 927 13.77 22.04 7.02
C ALA A 927 13.37 20.58 6.73
N THR A 928 13.62 20.07 5.53
CA THR A 928 13.11 18.76 5.10
C THR A 928 14.17 17.66 5.10
N ASP A 929 15.46 18.03 5.11
CA ASP A 929 16.52 17.08 5.45
C ASP A 929 16.28 16.62 6.89
N ARG A 930 16.15 15.31 7.10
CA ARG A 930 16.12 14.73 8.44
C ARG A 930 17.47 15.02 9.10
N ILE A 931 17.65 16.23 9.65
CA ILE A 931 18.81 16.68 10.41
C ILE A 931 19.14 15.67 11.52
N HIS A 932 18.16 14.89 11.96
CA HIS A 932 18.33 13.72 12.82
C HIS A 932 19.30 12.66 12.27
N PHE A 933 19.30 12.34 10.97
CA PHE A 933 20.23 11.38 10.36
C PHE A 933 21.66 11.92 10.37
N ALA A 934 21.86 13.10 9.79
CA ALA A 934 23.15 13.78 9.84
C ALA A 934 23.71 13.82 11.27
N ARG A 935 22.87 14.14 12.27
CA ARG A 935 23.28 14.23 13.69
C ARG A 935 23.55 12.91 14.38
N MET A 936 22.79 11.85 14.07
CA MET A 936 23.08 10.52 14.59
C MET A 936 24.47 10.09 14.15
N TYR A 937 24.80 10.33 12.88
CA TYR A 937 26.04 9.85 12.26
C TYR A 937 27.23 10.83 12.39
N ALA A 938 27.00 12.13 12.62
CA ALA A 938 28.05 13.16 12.65
C ALA A 938 28.94 13.18 13.91
N SER A 939 28.65 12.41 14.96
CA SER A 939 29.62 12.23 16.04
C SER A 939 29.63 10.79 16.58
N PRO A 940 30.78 10.11 16.55
CA PRO A 940 30.95 8.80 17.18
C PRO A 940 30.53 8.81 18.66
N GLU A 941 30.76 9.91 19.38
CA GLU A 941 30.37 10.07 20.78
C GLU A 941 28.87 10.09 21.00
N ARG A 942 28.06 10.78 20.17
CA ARG A 942 26.59 10.75 20.30
C ARG A 942 26.00 9.41 19.93
N LEU A 943 26.58 8.70 18.96
CA LEU A 943 26.15 7.35 18.63
C LEU A 943 26.59 6.35 19.69
N HIS A 944 27.77 6.53 20.29
CA HIS A 944 28.22 5.79 21.46
C HIS A 944 27.35 6.12 22.68
N VAL A 945 26.88 7.36 22.84
CA VAL A 945 25.90 7.77 23.85
C VAL A 945 24.52 7.21 23.54
N LEU A 946 24.05 7.19 22.29
CA LEU A 946 22.78 6.54 21.91
C LEU A 946 22.85 5.03 22.11
N ALA A 947 23.96 4.39 21.73
CA ALA A 947 24.22 2.98 21.99
C ALA A 947 24.38 2.70 23.49
N ASN A 948 25.04 3.58 24.26
CA ASN A 948 25.21 3.44 25.70
C ASN A 948 23.97 3.85 26.49
N SER A 949 23.13 4.74 25.97
CA SER A 949 21.83 5.14 26.53
C SER A 949 20.82 4.06 26.24
N ALA A 950 20.82 3.48 25.03
CA ALA A 950 20.14 2.23 24.75
C ALA A 950 20.63 1.16 25.72
N ARG A 951 21.94 0.96 25.92
CA ARG A 951 22.49 0.00 26.91
C ARG A 951 22.13 0.32 28.36
N ARG A 952 22.02 1.59 28.75
CA ARG A 952 21.64 2.02 30.10
C ARG A 952 20.13 1.88 30.34
N VAL A 953 19.30 2.19 29.35
CA VAL A 953 17.86 1.91 29.33
C VAL A 953 17.62 0.38 29.39
N MET A 954 18.42 -0.41 28.66
CA MET A 954 18.44 -1.88 28.70
C MET A 954 18.82 -2.45 30.08
N LYS A 955 19.64 -1.75 30.88
CA LYS A 955 20.02 -2.19 32.23
C LYS A 955 19.06 -1.75 33.35
N ARG A 956 18.30 -0.67 33.16
CA ARG A 956 17.48 -0.08 34.24
C ARG A 956 15.97 -0.25 34.08
N GLY A 957 15.48 -0.74 32.94
CA GLY A 957 14.05 -1.03 32.73
C GLY A 957 13.12 0.19 32.82
N VAL A 958 13.67 1.41 32.87
CA VAL A 958 12.93 2.67 32.98
C VAL A 958 13.46 3.64 31.93
N LEU A 959 12.56 4.16 31.10
CA LEU A 959 12.83 5.23 30.14
C LEU A 959 12.99 6.56 30.89
N PRO A 960 14.08 7.33 30.71
CA PRO A 960 14.07 8.77 30.99
C PRO A 960 13.37 9.50 29.84
N GLU A 961 12.62 10.57 30.17
CA GLU A 961 11.91 11.47 29.23
C GLU A 961 12.79 12.09 28.13
#